data_AF-A0A7V2W8W6-F1
#
_entry.id   AF-A0A7V2W8W6-F1
#
_cell.length_a   1.000
_cell.length_b   1.000
_cell.length_c   1.000
_cell.angle_alpha   90.00
_cell.angle_beta   90.00
_cell.angle_gamma   90.00
#
_symmetry.space_group_name_H-M   'P 1'
#
loop_
_entity.id
_entity.type
_entity.pdbx_description
1 polymer ?
#
loop_
_entity_poly.entity_id
_entity_poly.type
_entity_poly.pdbx_seq_one_letter_code
_entity_poly.pdbx_strand_id
1 'polypeptide(L)'
;MPCHEELDVKALLRDLRKRQLAGYDCGDPCDEKEPDARTYGLYLTYTETLEEPVAPYASGDPCGQQACEPTRVCEGYRFELRCECEQPVRPDVFNRIAACIGDLKQAAVAMSKAQSAGVQARRLYSAAQAVRAEAPIPFDDRNIELLRKVTPELARLNEISLEDDLDENGLPKRKPDERELRLDVARLQLLTGALTRFRALPKDSQAEVLKAHKGLAELLKDAEHTVAEAGPRIEALVPRVIKAPAARTEAEESVRLSRKYVVGQPSEERLATVEAKMVALNTPVSVRQLNRMKSDAVLLKDWLLDKLAGADNLTRCDLYERLRRVQIDAPPGTAGDGDLAEINASAGAVKELVQILVEYLIDCICLALNPPCQPCEDRSVLLACLTVKDCEVTDICNMSRRFVLSPLAMRYWLPPIGMIGELLDRLCCEFDVGKLFSVRERKPVEGSVDEFVTTGPEQMVITRTYAPILAEAEIDEDTALVLKRFRIEPRDLADVTAFSSNLALLSLDAAAVEPAAVASRGAALAAIIGRRLGGAAPLEMDDATIRIPVAEAVADEMSGVRKRMERELNANVERAVDAALSSARPELSAAITRELGGTFDKRVAGDVKAAVARELTEAKLRRAVQGIDTIKALKEENRKLARELKRLTTAVEALQKGANP
;
A
#
# COMPACT_ATOMS: atom_id res chain seq x y z
N MET A 1 -44.26 22.32 -7.28
CA MET A 1 -45.29 21.29 -7.47
C MET A 1 -45.70 20.76 -6.11
N PRO A 2 -46.97 20.85 -5.68
CA PRO A 2 -47.42 20.17 -4.48
C PRO A 2 -48.08 18.86 -4.91
N CYS A 3 -47.31 17.86 -5.31
CA CYS A 3 -47.90 16.60 -5.76
C CYS A 3 -47.80 15.59 -4.63
N HIS A 4 -48.65 15.78 -3.63
CA HIS A 4 -49.03 14.68 -2.74
C HIS A 4 -49.84 13.70 -3.58
N GLU A 5 -49.36 12.47 -3.72
CA GLU A 5 -50.03 11.41 -4.47
C GLU A 5 -50.38 10.26 -3.52
N GLU A 6 -51.64 9.87 -3.51
CA GLU A 6 -52.10 8.74 -2.73
C GLU A 6 -51.93 7.46 -3.54
N LEU A 7 -51.21 6.48 -2.99
CA LEU A 7 -50.96 5.20 -3.64
C LEU A 7 -51.94 4.13 -3.15
N ASP A 8 -52.74 3.58 -4.05
CA ASP A 8 -53.55 2.39 -3.77
C ASP A 8 -52.66 1.13 -3.82
N VAL A 9 -52.07 0.80 -2.67
CA VAL A 9 -51.20 -0.38 -2.53
C VAL A 9 -51.94 -1.68 -2.87
N LYS A 10 -53.26 -1.76 -2.63
CA LYS A 10 -54.06 -2.95 -2.99
C LYS A 10 -54.15 -3.06 -4.51
N ALA A 11 -54.34 -1.95 -5.22
CA ALA A 11 -54.29 -1.93 -6.68
C ALA A 11 -52.90 -2.33 -7.22
N LEU A 12 -51.82 -1.84 -6.61
CA LEU A 12 -50.45 -2.21 -7.00
C LEU A 12 -50.14 -3.70 -6.76
N LEU A 13 -50.63 -4.28 -5.65
CA LEU A 13 -50.49 -5.72 -5.39
C LEU A 13 -51.25 -6.57 -6.41
N ARG A 14 -52.46 -6.14 -6.79
CA ARG A 14 -53.22 -6.81 -7.86
C ARG A 14 -52.51 -6.71 -9.21
N ASP A 15 -51.93 -5.56 -9.54
CA ASP A 15 -51.13 -5.36 -10.76
C ASP A 15 -49.87 -6.23 -10.75
N LEU A 16 -49.17 -6.30 -9.62
CA LEU A 16 -48.01 -7.17 -9.43
C LEU A 16 -48.36 -8.64 -9.72
N ARG A 17 -49.46 -9.14 -9.15
CA ARG A 17 -49.91 -10.52 -9.41
C ARG A 17 -50.25 -10.78 -10.87
N LYS A 18 -50.94 -9.85 -11.52
CA LYS A 18 -51.25 -9.97 -12.95
C LYS A 18 -49.97 -10.12 -13.78
N ARG A 19 -48.90 -9.40 -13.43
CA ARG A 19 -47.60 -9.50 -14.09
C ARG A 19 -46.83 -10.78 -13.74
N GLN A 20 -47.00 -11.30 -12.52
CA GLN A 20 -46.27 -12.46 -11.99
C GLN A 20 -46.79 -13.83 -12.41
N LEU A 21 -47.96 -13.91 -13.06
CA LEU A 21 -48.51 -15.15 -13.63
C LEU A 21 -47.57 -15.87 -14.62
N ALA A 22 -46.38 -15.32 -14.89
CA ALA A 22 -45.27 -15.90 -15.64
C ALA A 22 -44.20 -16.66 -14.80
N GLY A 23 -44.33 -16.81 -13.46
CA GLY A 23 -43.58 -17.86 -12.74
C GLY A 23 -42.96 -17.60 -11.35
N TYR A 24 -43.20 -16.46 -10.69
CA TYR A 24 -42.71 -16.23 -9.32
C TYR A 24 -43.79 -15.58 -8.45
N ASP A 25 -44.38 -16.35 -7.54
CA ASP A 25 -45.41 -15.90 -6.61
C ASP A 25 -44.78 -15.56 -5.25
N CYS A 26 -44.83 -14.28 -4.85
CA CYS A 26 -44.39 -13.85 -3.51
C CYS A 26 -45.51 -13.81 -2.47
N GLY A 27 -46.63 -14.47 -2.74
CA GLY A 27 -47.73 -14.67 -1.81
C GLY A 27 -48.75 -13.52 -1.80
N ASP A 28 -49.89 -13.81 -1.17
CA ASP A 28 -51.02 -12.90 -1.03
C ASP A 28 -51.17 -12.43 0.44
N PRO A 29 -50.69 -11.24 0.83
CA PRO A 29 -50.84 -10.71 2.18
C PRO A 29 -52.29 -10.23 2.45
N CYS A 30 -53.17 -10.38 1.46
CA CYS A 30 -54.61 -10.17 1.53
C CYS A 30 -55.41 -11.48 1.63
N ASP A 31 -54.78 -12.65 1.52
CA ASP A 31 -55.46 -13.92 1.74
C ASP A 31 -55.62 -14.14 3.25
N GLU A 32 -56.86 -14.18 3.72
CA GLU A 32 -57.20 -14.39 5.14
C GLU A 32 -56.63 -15.71 5.70
N LYS A 33 -56.21 -16.63 4.83
CA LYS A 33 -55.66 -17.94 5.21
C LYS A 33 -54.17 -17.90 5.55
N GLU A 34 -53.42 -16.89 5.09
CA GLU A 34 -51.98 -16.74 5.31
C GLU A 34 -51.64 -15.31 5.78
N PRO A 35 -51.94 -14.94 7.04
CA PRO A 35 -51.76 -13.58 7.57
C PRO A 35 -50.29 -13.21 7.85
N ASP A 36 -49.35 -13.85 7.16
CA ASP A 36 -47.93 -13.57 7.33
C ASP A 36 -47.59 -12.23 6.70
N ALA A 37 -46.88 -11.38 7.46
CA ALA A 37 -46.39 -10.12 6.94
C ALA A 37 -45.40 -10.38 5.78
N ARG A 38 -45.61 -9.69 4.65
CA ARG A 38 -44.77 -9.80 3.46
C ARG A 38 -44.12 -8.47 3.15
N THR A 39 -42.89 -8.52 2.64
CA THR A 39 -42.14 -7.31 2.25
C THR A 39 -42.15 -7.16 0.74
N TYR A 40 -42.45 -5.96 0.24
CA TYR A 40 -42.45 -5.60 -1.17
C TYR A 40 -41.58 -4.37 -1.40
N GLY A 41 -40.80 -4.37 -2.48
CA GLY A 41 -40.11 -3.17 -2.93
C GLY A 41 -41.07 -2.26 -3.69
N LEU A 42 -41.20 -1.00 -3.28
CA LEU A 42 -41.87 0.06 -4.01
C LEU A 42 -40.89 0.75 -4.94
N TYR A 43 -41.11 0.65 -6.24
CA TYR A 43 -40.26 1.22 -7.27
C TYR A 43 -40.98 2.35 -8.03
N LEU A 44 -40.20 3.29 -8.54
CA LEU A 44 -40.61 4.36 -9.43
C LEU A 44 -39.97 4.18 -10.80
N THR A 45 -40.78 4.02 -11.84
CA THR A 45 -40.32 3.99 -13.22
C THR A 45 -40.60 5.35 -13.85
N TYR A 46 -39.57 5.97 -14.41
CA TYR A 46 -39.75 7.14 -15.25
C TYR A 46 -40.27 6.74 -16.62
N THR A 47 -41.31 7.42 -17.11
CA THR A 47 -41.99 7.10 -18.36
C THR A 47 -42.02 8.32 -19.26
N GLU A 48 -41.59 8.16 -20.51
CA GLU A 48 -41.70 9.18 -21.54
C GLU A 48 -42.77 8.75 -22.54
N THR A 49 -43.79 9.58 -22.73
CA THR A 49 -44.79 9.38 -23.78
C THR A 49 -44.69 10.52 -24.76
N LEU A 50 -44.50 10.20 -26.04
CA LEU A 50 -44.56 11.19 -27.12
C LEU A 50 -45.98 11.75 -27.19
N GLU A 51 -46.12 13.05 -26.99
CA GLU A 51 -47.40 13.76 -27.11
C GLU A 51 -47.49 14.51 -28.43
N GLU A 52 -48.71 14.60 -28.96
CA GLU A 52 -48.96 15.39 -30.16
C GLU A 52 -48.61 16.86 -29.93
N PRO A 53 -48.05 17.54 -30.95
CA PRO A 53 -47.78 18.97 -30.84
C PRO A 53 -49.10 19.73 -30.65
N VAL A 54 -49.18 20.56 -29.61
CA VAL A 54 -50.40 21.35 -29.27
C VAL A 54 -50.75 22.38 -30.35
N ALA A 55 -49.85 22.64 -31.30
CA ALA A 55 -50.14 23.29 -32.57
C ALA A 55 -49.09 22.87 -33.61
N PRO A 56 -49.47 22.59 -34.88
CA PRO A 56 -48.49 22.50 -35.96
C PRO A 56 -47.81 23.87 -36.10
N TYR A 57 -46.48 23.91 -36.10
CA TYR A 57 -45.79 25.12 -36.54
C TYR A 57 -46.22 25.38 -37.98
N ALA A 58 -46.96 26.46 -38.22
CA ALA A 58 -47.25 26.95 -39.56
C ALA A 58 -45.94 27.47 -40.17
N SER A 59 -45.08 26.56 -40.63
CA SER A 59 -44.11 26.90 -41.65
C SER A 59 -44.92 27.35 -42.86
N GLY A 60 -44.71 28.56 -43.37
CA GLY A 60 -45.57 29.19 -44.39
C GLY A 60 -45.61 28.47 -45.75
N ASP A 61 -45.11 27.23 -45.84
CA ASP A 61 -45.09 26.40 -47.03
C ASP A 61 -46.21 25.35 -46.95
N PRO A 62 -46.96 25.11 -48.04
CA PRO A 62 -47.97 24.08 -48.07
C PRO A 62 -47.31 22.70 -47.95
N CYS A 63 -47.36 22.12 -46.75
CA CYS A 63 -46.82 20.80 -46.45
C CYS A 63 -47.56 19.71 -47.26
N GLY A 64 -47.02 19.38 -48.43
CA GLY A 64 -47.32 18.12 -49.10
C GLY A 64 -46.75 16.96 -48.29
N GLN A 65 -47.62 16.14 -47.70
CA GLN A 65 -47.32 14.81 -47.12
C GLN A 65 -46.10 14.69 -46.18
N GLN A 66 -45.77 15.71 -45.39
CA GLN A 66 -44.86 15.50 -44.25
C GLN A 66 -45.67 15.05 -43.03
N ALA A 67 -45.44 13.82 -42.58
CA ALA A 67 -46.05 13.27 -41.37
C ALA A 67 -45.66 14.14 -40.17
N CYS A 68 -46.63 14.51 -39.33
CA CYS A 68 -46.35 15.25 -38.10
C CYS A 68 -45.52 14.38 -37.15
N GLU A 69 -44.26 14.72 -36.95
CA GLU A 69 -43.43 14.11 -35.91
C GLU A 69 -43.77 14.75 -34.55
N PRO A 70 -44.01 13.96 -33.49
CA PRO A 70 -44.26 14.50 -32.16
C PRO A 70 -43.01 15.21 -31.64
N THR A 71 -43.10 16.52 -31.43
CA THR A 71 -41.99 17.34 -30.91
C THR A 71 -42.04 17.53 -29.39
N ARG A 72 -43.01 16.90 -28.70
CA ARG A 72 -43.19 17.01 -27.25
C ARG A 72 -43.03 15.64 -26.60
N VAL A 73 -42.25 15.59 -25.53
CA VAL A 73 -42.14 14.45 -24.63
C VAL A 73 -42.91 14.82 -23.37
N CYS A 74 -43.96 14.07 -23.05
CA CYS A 74 -44.57 14.14 -21.73
C CYS A 74 -43.79 13.22 -20.80
N GLU A 75 -43.10 13.85 -19.85
CA GLU A 75 -42.37 13.18 -18.79
C GLU A 75 -43.35 12.80 -17.67
N GLY A 76 -43.38 11.52 -17.32
CA GLY A 76 -44.23 10.98 -16.28
C GLY A 76 -43.49 9.98 -15.41
N TYR A 77 -44.19 9.45 -14.43
CA TYR A 77 -43.68 8.35 -13.61
C TYR A 77 -44.80 7.37 -13.28
N ARG A 78 -44.41 6.13 -13.00
CA ARG A 78 -45.31 5.05 -12.60
C ARG A 78 -44.74 4.35 -11.37
N PHE A 79 -45.58 4.09 -10.38
CA PHE A 79 -45.22 3.24 -9.25
C PHE A 79 -45.46 1.76 -9.57
N GLU A 80 -44.58 0.90 -9.07
CA GLU A 80 -44.76 -0.54 -9.13
C GLU A 80 -44.26 -1.22 -7.85
N LEU A 81 -44.87 -2.35 -7.51
CA LEU A 81 -44.35 -3.23 -6.47
C LEU A 81 -43.54 -4.36 -7.10
N ARG A 82 -42.53 -4.86 -6.39
CA ARG A 82 -41.78 -6.08 -6.73
C ARG A 82 -41.60 -6.94 -5.47
N CYS A 83 -41.43 -8.25 -5.63
CA CYS A 83 -41.23 -9.17 -4.50
C CYS A 83 -39.94 -8.91 -3.74
N GLU A 84 -38.89 -8.54 -4.47
CA GLU A 84 -37.55 -8.39 -3.90
C GLU A 84 -37.29 -6.94 -3.52
N CYS A 85 -37.04 -6.78 -2.23
CA CYS A 85 -36.55 -5.56 -1.61
C CYS A 85 -35.03 -5.48 -1.59
N GLU A 86 -34.36 -6.62 -1.75
CA GLU A 86 -32.91 -6.70 -1.71
C GLU A 86 -32.33 -6.40 -3.10
N GLN A 87 -31.61 -5.27 -3.19
CA GLN A 87 -30.82 -5.00 -4.40
C GLN A 87 -29.61 -5.94 -4.45
N PRO A 88 -29.24 -6.47 -5.63
CA PRO A 88 -28.06 -7.31 -5.78
C PRO A 88 -26.84 -6.60 -5.18
N VAL A 89 -26.05 -7.32 -4.37
CA VAL A 89 -24.86 -6.77 -3.73
C VAL A 89 -23.94 -6.26 -4.84
N ARG A 90 -23.73 -4.93 -4.90
CA ARG A 90 -22.75 -4.38 -5.84
C ARG A 90 -21.36 -4.79 -5.36
N PRO A 91 -20.42 -5.08 -6.27
CA PRO A 91 -19.05 -5.30 -5.87
C PRO A 91 -18.56 -4.04 -5.15
N ASP A 92 -18.03 -4.21 -3.95
CA ASP A 92 -17.42 -3.11 -3.21
C ASP A 92 -16.20 -2.56 -3.97
N VAL A 93 -15.74 -1.38 -3.55
CA VAL A 93 -14.62 -0.69 -4.20
C VAL A 93 -13.36 -1.56 -4.25
N PHE A 94 -13.09 -2.34 -3.21
CA PHE A 94 -11.90 -3.21 -3.17
C PHE A 94 -12.02 -4.36 -4.15
N ASN A 95 -13.17 -5.01 -4.23
CA ASN A 95 -13.46 -6.04 -5.21
C ASN A 95 -13.35 -5.51 -6.65
N ARG A 96 -13.71 -4.25 -6.88
CA ARG A 96 -13.55 -3.60 -8.19
C ARG A 96 -12.09 -3.28 -8.50
N ILE A 97 -11.32 -2.79 -7.52
CA ILE A 97 -9.87 -2.58 -7.65
C ILE A 97 -9.19 -3.91 -7.93
N ALA A 98 -9.50 -4.96 -7.16
CA ALA A 98 -8.96 -6.30 -7.32
C ALA A 98 -9.35 -6.90 -8.69
N ALA A 99 -10.60 -6.73 -9.12
CA ALA A 99 -11.04 -7.17 -10.45
C ALA A 99 -10.28 -6.45 -11.58
N CYS A 100 -9.98 -5.16 -11.43
CA CYS A 100 -9.17 -4.42 -12.39
C CYS A 100 -7.72 -4.93 -12.39
N ILE A 101 -7.08 -5.01 -11.23
CA ILE A 101 -5.69 -5.48 -11.09
C ILE A 101 -5.53 -6.95 -11.53
N GLY A 102 -6.55 -7.76 -11.33
CA GLY A 102 -6.57 -9.20 -11.60
C GLY A 102 -6.02 -10.02 -10.43
N ASP A 103 -5.28 -11.07 -10.73
CA ASP A 103 -4.64 -11.94 -9.73
C ASP A 103 -3.66 -11.13 -8.86
N LEU A 104 -4.04 -10.89 -7.60
CA LEU A 104 -3.27 -10.08 -6.64
C LEU A 104 -1.90 -10.66 -6.34
N LYS A 105 -1.73 -11.99 -6.42
CA LYS A 105 -0.42 -12.62 -6.23
C LYS A 105 0.51 -12.30 -7.39
N GLN A 106 0.01 -12.38 -8.62
CA GLN A 106 0.78 -11.98 -9.80
C GLN A 106 1.09 -10.48 -9.76
N ALA A 107 0.13 -9.65 -9.36
CA ALA A 107 0.33 -8.22 -9.18
C ALA A 107 1.39 -7.92 -8.12
N ALA A 108 1.35 -8.58 -6.96
CA ALA A 108 2.34 -8.41 -5.90
C ALA A 108 3.75 -8.79 -6.38
N VAL A 109 3.88 -9.88 -7.15
CA VAL A 109 5.15 -10.25 -7.79
C VAL A 109 5.60 -9.16 -8.77
N ALA A 110 4.74 -8.73 -9.70
CA ALA A 110 5.06 -7.69 -10.67
C ALA A 110 5.47 -6.36 -10.00
N MET A 111 4.78 -5.95 -8.93
CA MET A 111 5.09 -4.77 -8.13
C MET A 111 6.43 -4.88 -7.42
N SER A 112 6.71 -6.04 -6.80
CA SER A 112 8.00 -6.30 -6.17
C SER A 112 9.15 -6.22 -7.19
N LYS A 113 8.94 -6.77 -8.40
CA LYS A 113 9.89 -6.66 -9.51
C LYS A 113 10.08 -5.22 -9.99
N ALA A 114 8.98 -4.49 -10.17
CA ALA A 114 8.98 -3.09 -10.55
C ALA A 114 9.74 -2.23 -9.54
N GLN A 115 9.54 -2.47 -8.25
CA GLN A 115 10.25 -1.77 -7.19
C GLN A 115 11.75 -2.09 -7.20
N SER A 116 12.12 -3.37 -7.22
CA SER A 116 13.53 -3.75 -7.25
C SER A 116 14.25 -3.21 -8.48
N ALA A 117 13.62 -3.31 -9.65
CA ALA A 117 14.16 -2.80 -10.89
C ALA A 117 14.22 -1.26 -10.88
N GLY A 118 13.18 -0.57 -10.39
CA GLY A 118 13.11 0.89 -10.33
C GLY A 118 14.16 1.52 -9.40
N VAL A 119 14.40 0.92 -8.23
CA VAL A 119 15.50 1.34 -7.34
C VAL A 119 16.85 1.17 -8.02
N GLN A 120 17.09 0.01 -8.63
CA GLN A 120 18.35 -0.26 -9.33
C GLN A 120 18.54 0.69 -10.52
N ALA A 121 17.54 0.82 -11.39
CA ALA A 121 17.53 1.69 -12.56
C ALA A 121 17.87 3.13 -12.23
N ARG A 122 17.27 3.72 -11.18
CA ARG A 122 17.58 5.11 -10.79
C ARG A 122 19.04 5.30 -10.38
N ARG A 123 19.60 4.35 -9.63
CA ARG A 123 21.01 4.40 -9.22
C ARG A 123 21.93 4.24 -10.41
N LEU A 124 21.64 3.25 -11.25
CA LEU A 124 22.36 2.98 -12.49
C LEU A 124 22.37 4.21 -13.38
N TYR A 125 21.21 4.82 -13.60
CA TYR A 125 21.07 6.03 -14.39
C TYR A 125 21.91 7.17 -13.80
N SER A 126 21.74 7.46 -12.51
CA SER A 126 22.42 8.59 -11.87
C SER A 126 23.94 8.40 -11.86
N ALA A 127 24.42 7.19 -11.59
CA ALA A 127 25.85 6.87 -11.64
C ALA A 127 26.38 6.89 -13.09
N ALA A 128 25.62 6.38 -14.06
CA ALA A 128 25.99 6.43 -15.47
C ALA A 128 26.10 7.88 -15.99
N GLN A 129 25.23 8.79 -15.53
CA GLN A 129 25.35 10.22 -15.84
C GLN A 129 26.61 10.84 -15.21
N ALA A 130 26.94 10.50 -13.97
CA ALA A 130 28.16 10.97 -13.32
C ALA A 130 29.42 10.48 -14.06
N VAL A 131 29.44 9.21 -14.48
CA VAL A 131 30.55 8.65 -15.27
C VAL A 131 30.63 9.31 -16.64
N ARG A 132 29.50 9.51 -17.32
CA ARG A 132 29.44 10.18 -18.64
C ARG A 132 29.92 11.62 -18.58
N ALA A 133 29.64 12.33 -17.49
CA ALA A 133 30.09 13.70 -17.27
C ALA A 133 31.58 13.79 -16.91
N GLU A 134 32.28 12.65 -16.81
CA GLU A 134 33.66 12.57 -16.31
C GLU A 134 33.85 13.29 -14.96
N ALA A 135 32.79 13.30 -14.14
CA ALA A 135 32.83 13.97 -12.85
C ALA A 135 33.92 13.30 -11.97
N PRO A 136 34.80 14.08 -11.34
CA PRO A 136 35.77 13.51 -10.41
C PRO A 136 35.00 12.82 -9.28
N ILE A 137 35.41 11.60 -8.95
CA ILE A 137 34.84 10.84 -7.84
C ILE A 137 35.70 11.14 -6.61
N PRO A 138 35.28 12.04 -5.71
CA PRO A 138 36.12 12.46 -4.60
C PRO A 138 36.32 11.33 -3.60
N PHE A 139 37.46 11.34 -2.94
CA PHE A 139 37.71 10.60 -1.70
C PHE A 139 37.99 11.63 -0.61
N ASP A 140 37.02 11.84 0.29
CA ASP A 140 37.05 12.89 1.31
C ASP A 140 36.96 12.33 2.74
N ASP A 141 36.84 13.23 3.73
CA ASP A 141 36.70 12.87 5.15
C ASP A 141 35.52 11.92 5.44
N ARG A 142 34.45 11.98 4.64
CA ARG A 142 33.29 11.09 4.81
C ARG A 142 33.64 9.67 4.43
N ASN A 143 34.49 9.47 3.41
CA ASN A 143 35.00 8.14 3.08
C ASN A 143 35.88 7.58 4.19
N ILE A 144 36.71 8.42 4.83
CA ILE A 144 37.56 8.02 5.96
C ILE A 144 36.71 7.61 7.16
N GLU A 145 35.68 8.38 7.49
CA GLU A 145 34.75 8.04 8.56
C GLU A 145 33.96 6.76 8.25
N LEU A 146 33.53 6.58 7.00
CA LEU A 146 32.91 5.34 6.55
C LEU A 146 33.83 4.15 6.73
N LEU A 147 35.11 4.24 6.34
CA LEU A 147 36.08 3.17 6.56
C LEU A 147 36.24 2.86 8.06
N ARG A 148 36.34 3.89 8.91
CA ARG A 148 36.48 3.73 10.35
C ARG A 148 35.28 3.03 10.98
N LYS A 149 34.07 3.37 10.54
CA LYS A 149 32.82 2.80 11.08
C LYS A 149 32.54 1.40 10.53
N VAL A 150 32.64 1.21 9.22
CA VAL A 150 32.13 0.02 8.54
C VAL A 150 33.11 -1.15 8.60
N THR A 151 34.43 -0.89 8.60
CA THR A 151 35.45 -1.95 8.71
C THR A 151 35.26 -2.84 9.94
N PRO A 152 35.17 -2.33 11.18
CA PRO A 152 34.97 -3.18 12.36
C PRO A 152 33.60 -3.85 12.39
N GLU A 153 32.56 -3.25 11.79
CA GLU A 153 31.24 -3.89 11.69
C GLU A 153 31.27 -5.11 10.78
N LEU A 154 31.89 -4.99 9.58
CA LEU A 154 32.01 -6.12 8.65
C LEU A 154 32.96 -7.20 9.18
N ALA A 155 34.01 -6.81 9.91
CA ALA A 155 34.94 -7.75 10.53
C ALA A 155 34.26 -8.72 11.52
N ARG A 156 33.09 -8.38 12.08
CA ARG A 156 32.30 -9.31 12.91
C ARG A 156 31.83 -10.55 12.15
N LEU A 157 31.67 -10.45 10.83
CA LEU A 157 31.39 -11.62 10.00
C LEU A 157 32.55 -12.62 10.05
N ASN A 158 33.77 -12.14 10.34
CA ASN A 158 34.95 -12.98 10.48
C ASN A 158 34.99 -13.77 11.80
N GLU A 159 34.14 -13.42 12.77
CA GLU A 159 33.99 -14.16 14.02
C GLU A 159 33.11 -15.41 13.88
N ILE A 160 32.30 -15.49 12.80
CA ILE A 160 31.42 -16.63 12.54
C ILE A 160 32.24 -17.78 11.96
N SER A 161 32.56 -18.81 12.75
CA SER A 161 33.27 -19.99 12.24
C SER A 161 32.35 -20.76 11.29
N LEU A 162 32.79 -21.00 10.05
CA LEU A 162 32.04 -21.82 9.09
C LEU A 162 32.18 -23.33 9.38
N GLU A 163 33.22 -23.72 10.14
CA GLU A 163 33.59 -25.12 10.39
C GLU A 163 33.24 -25.55 11.83
N ASP A 164 33.50 -24.72 12.84
CA ASP A 164 33.34 -25.11 14.26
C ASP A 164 31.90 -24.97 14.77
N ASP A 165 31.09 -24.19 14.06
CA ASP A 165 29.71 -23.94 14.44
C ASP A 165 28.72 -24.86 13.74
N LEU A 166 29.12 -25.92 13.05
CA LEU A 166 28.13 -26.82 12.48
C LEU A 166 27.38 -27.59 13.59
N ASP A 167 26.05 -27.55 13.54
CA ASP A 167 25.15 -28.37 14.34
C ASP A 167 25.23 -29.83 13.86
N GLU A 168 24.50 -30.72 14.53
CA GLU A 168 24.46 -32.15 14.20
C GLU A 168 23.99 -32.43 12.77
N ASN A 169 23.38 -31.44 12.08
CA ASN A 169 22.90 -31.52 10.71
C ASN A 169 23.84 -30.84 9.70
N GLY A 170 25.01 -30.34 10.13
CA GLY A 170 25.92 -29.61 9.26
C GLY A 170 25.49 -28.16 8.96
N LEU A 171 24.69 -27.55 9.83
CA LEU A 171 24.24 -26.15 9.72
C LEU A 171 24.92 -25.25 10.77
N PRO A 172 25.30 -24.01 10.45
CA PRO A 172 25.87 -23.09 11.43
C PRO A 172 24.92 -22.87 12.63
N LYS A 173 25.42 -23.08 13.86
CA LYS A 173 24.76 -22.90 15.16
C LYS A 173 24.29 -21.47 15.33
N ARG A 174 25.07 -20.52 14.83
CA ARG A 174 24.67 -19.14 14.64
C ARG A 174 24.59 -18.84 13.16
N LYS A 175 23.40 -19.02 12.57
CA LYS A 175 23.10 -18.58 11.22
C LYS A 175 22.70 -17.10 11.28
N PRO A 176 23.41 -16.17 10.60
CA PRO A 176 22.90 -14.82 10.45
C PRO A 176 21.55 -14.88 9.75
N ASP A 177 20.60 -14.07 10.20
CA ASP A 177 19.33 -13.97 9.49
C ASP A 177 19.53 -13.33 8.10
N GLU A 178 18.52 -13.42 7.23
CA GLU A 178 18.63 -12.87 5.88
C GLU A 178 18.85 -11.35 5.87
N ARG A 179 18.35 -10.64 6.88
CA ARG A 179 18.51 -9.18 7.00
C ARG A 179 19.94 -8.82 7.40
N GLU A 180 20.51 -9.52 8.37
CA GLU A 180 21.90 -9.36 8.82
C GLU A 180 22.88 -9.60 7.67
N LEU A 181 22.73 -10.72 6.94
CA LEU A 181 23.63 -11.01 5.82
C LEU A 181 23.51 -9.99 4.68
N ARG A 182 22.30 -9.50 4.38
CA ARG A 182 22.11 -8.42 3.39
C ARG A 182 22.76 -7.11 3.85
N LEU A 183 22.78 -6.83 5.15
CA LEU A 183 23.51 -5.69 5.71
C LEU A 183 25.02 -5.87 5.56
N ASP A 184 25.56 -7.07 5.76
CA ASP A 184 26.97 -7.35 5.54
C ASP A 184 27.37 -7.23 4.05
N VAL A 185 26.49 -7.64 3.13
CA VAL A 185 26.67 -7.39 1.68
C VAL A 185 26.72 -5.90 1.38
N ALA A 186 25.84 -5.09 1.99
CA ALA A 186 25.84 -3.64 1.81
C ALA A 186 27.13 -3.00 2.37
N ARG A 187 27.59 -3.44 3.54
CA ARG A 187 28.88 -3.02 4.13
C ARG A 187 30.06 -3.37 3.24
N LEU A 188 30.09 -4.59 2.70
CA LEU A 188 31.11 -5.04 1.74
C LEU A 188 31.15 -4.11 0.53
N GLN A 189 30.00 -3.77 -0.05
CA GLN A 189 29.91 -2.86 -1.20
C GLN A 189 30.41 -1.45 -0.86
N LEU A 190 30.05 -0.91 0.30
CA LEU A 190 30.48 0.43 0.74
C LEU A 190 32.00 0.51 0.93
N LEU A 191 32.60 -0.47 1.61
CA LEU A 191 34.07 -0.56 1.73
C LEU A 191 34.72 -0.73 0.37
N THR A 192 34.14 -1.58 -0.48
CA THR A 192 34.62 -1.80 -1.85
C THR A 192 34.63 -0.50 -2.65
N GLY A 193 33.54 0.28 -2.60
CA GLY A 193 33.45 1.58 -3.26
C GLY A 193 34.45 2.58 -2.70
N ALA A 194 34.57 2.71 -1.38
CA ALA A 194 35.52 3.63 -0.75
C ALA A 194 36.99 3.31 -1.09
N LEU A 195 37.37 2.03 -1.03
CA LEU A 195 38.72 1.58 -1.40
C LEU A 195 38.99 1.79 -2.90
N THR A 196 38.00 1.53 -3.75
CA THR A 196 38.11 1.77 -5.19
C THR A 196 38.27 3.26 -5.51
N ARG A 197 37.54 4.16 -4.82
CA ARG A 197 37.71 5.62 -4.95
C ARG A 197 39.12 6.06 -4.61
N PHE A 198 39.65 5.65 -3.45
CA PHE A 198 41.01 6.01 -3.05
C PHE A 198 42.04 5.57 -4.09
N ARG A 199 41.92 4.32 -4.56
CA ARG A 199 42.85 3.75 -5.55
C ARG A 199 42.74 4.39 -6.93
N ALA A 200 41.57 4.89 -7.30
CA ALA A 200 41.34 5.60 -8.56
C ALA A 200 41.90 7.03 -8.57
N LEU A 201 42.31 7.58 -7.41
CA LEU A 201 42.98 8.87 -7.35
C LEU A 201 44.34 8.82 -8.06
N PRO A 202 44.81 9.93 -8.66
CA PRO A 202 46.20 10.07 -9.07
C PRO A 202 47.16 9.80 -7.91
N LYS A 203 48.32 9.21 -8.18
CA LYS A 203 49.31 8.81 -7.13
C LYS A 203 49.74 9.98 -6.24
N ASP A 204 49.90 11.16 -6.83
CA ASP A 204 50.26 12.37 -6.09
C ASP A 204 49.14 12.76 -5.10
N SER A 205 47.88 12.72 -5.55
CA SER A 205 46.71 12.96 -4.69
C SER A 205 46.56 11.89 -3.60
N GLN A 206 46.86 10.62 -3.88
CA GLN A 206 46.90 9.57 -2.84
C GLN A 206 47.93 9.90 -1.77
N ALA A 207 49.13 10.31 -2.16
CA ALA A 207 50.20 10.69 -1.22
C ALA A 207 49.81 11.92 -0.38
N GLU A 208 49.14 12.91 -0.98
CA GLU A 208 48.62 14.08 -0.27
C GLU A 208 47.56 13.70 0.77
N VAL A 209 46.59 12.87 0.40
CA VAL A 209 45.54 12.39 1.32
C VAL A 209 46.14 11.57 2.46
N LEU A 210 47.08 10.66 2.17
CA LEU A 210 47.79 9.89 3.20
C LEU A 210 48.59 10.77 4.16
N LYS A 211 49.19 11.85 3.65
CA LYS A 211 49.94 12.82 4.46
C LYS A 211 49.01 13.67 5.34
N ALA A 212 47.84 14.03 4.81
CA ALA A 212 46.84 14.84 5.51
C ALA A 212 46.18 14.07 6.68
N HIS A 213 45.98 12.76 6.54
CA HIS A 213 45.26 11.94 7.52
C HIS A 213 46.15 10.87 8.16
N LYS A 214 46.67 11.17 9.36
CA LYS A 214 47.48 10.21 10.14
C LYS A 214 46.68 8.94 10.44
N GLY A 215 47.31 7.78 10.18
CA GLY A 215 46.70 6.46 10.40
C GLY A 215 45.83 5.95 9.26
N LEU A 216 45.57 6.75 8.22
CA LEU A 216 44.75 6.32 7.09
C LEU A 216 45.36 5.13 6.33
N ALA A 217 46.69 5.07 6.20
CA ALA A 217 47.38 3.96 5.54
C ALA A 217 47.06 2.60 6.20
N GLU A 218 47.10 2.52 7.53
CA GLU A 218 46.76 1.31 8.26
C GLU A 218 45.26 1.01 8.17
N LEU A 219 44.40 2.03 8.29
CA LEU A 219 42.95 1.85 8.13
C LEU A 219 42.57 1.30 6.74
N LEU A 220 43.21 1.78 5.68
CA LEU A 220 42.99 1.27 4.31
C LEU A 220 43.43 -0.20 4.19
N LYS A 221 44.55 -0.56 4.81
CA LYS A 221 45.06 -1.93 4.83
C LYS A 221 44.15 -2.87 5.62
N ASP A 222 43.66 -2.43 6.78
CA ASP A 222 42.70 -3.18 7.60
C ASP A 222 41.37 -3.38 6.87
N ALA A 223 40.89 -2.34 6.18
CA ALA A 223 39.68 -2.43 5.35
C ALA A 223 39.87 -3.40 4.17
N GLU A 224 41.01 -3.35 3.47
CA GLU A 224 41.33 -4.30 2.40
C GLU A 224 41.36 -5.74 2.91
N HIS A 225 42.03 -5.97 4.04
CA HIS A 225 42.08 -7.29 4.68
C HIS A 225 40.68 -7.78 5.06
N THR A 226 39.86 -6.91 5.68
CA THR A 226 38.48 -7.23 6.07
C THR A 226 37.62 -7.60 4.86
N VAL A 227 37.72 -6.86 3.75
CA VAL A 227 37.02 -7.15 2.50
C VAL A 227 37.47 -8.50 1.91
N ALA A 228 38.77 -8.79 1.95
CA ALA A 228 39.33 -10.04 1.44
C ALA A 228 38.83 -11.27 2.23
N GLU A 229 38.70 -11.16 3.55
CA GLU A 229 38.21 -12.23 4.42
C GLU A 229 36.69 -12.39 4.39
N ALA A 230 35.94 -11.29 4.36
CA ALA A 230 34.49 -11.32 4.38
C ALA A 230 33.89 -11.89 3.08
N GLY A 231 34.54 -11.63 1.93
CA GLY A 231 34.04 -12.05 0.61
C GLY A 231 33.72 -13.55 0.49
N PRO A 232 34.69 -14.45 0.72
CA PRO A 232 34.46 -15.91 0.73
C PRO A 232 33.36 -16.36 1.71
N ARG A 233 33.24 -15.70 2.87
CA ARG A 233 32.21 -16.04 3.88
C ARG A 233 30.82 -15.67 3.40
N ILE A 234 30.65 -14.47 2.84
CA ILE A 234 29.41 -14.04 2.21
C ILE A 234 29.03 -15.04 1.10
N GLU A 235 29.97 -15.35 0.21
CA GLU A 235 29.75 -16.30 -0.89
C GLU A 235 29.26 -17.68 -0.40
N ALA A 236 29.82 -18.19 0.70
CA ALA A 236 29.39 -19.45 1.31
C ALA A 236 28.01 -19.38 1.98
N LEU A 237 27.65 -18.23 2.59
CA LEU A 237 26.39 -18.03 3.31
C LEU A 237 25.21 -17.71 2.40
N VAL A 238 25.44 -16.97 1.31
CA VAL A 238 24.40 -16.49 0.37
C VAL A 238 23.42 -17.57 -0.09
N PRO A 239 23.84 -18.73 -0.63
CA PRO A 239 22.89 -19.74 -1.11
C PRO A 239 22.05 -20.36 0.02
N ARG A 240 22.51 -20.28 1.27
CA ARG A 240 21.87 -20.86 2.46
C ARG A 240 20.93 -19.89 3.17
N VAL A 241 21.23 -18.60 3.12
CA VAL A 241 20.56 -17.56 3.91
C VAL A 241 19.64 -16.71 3.05
N ILE A 242 20.13 -16.19 1.91
CA ILE A 242 19.34 -15.32 1.05
C ILE A 242 18.41 -16.19 0.20
N LYS A 243 17.10 -15.97 0.21
CA LYS A 243 16.16 -16.74 -0.61
C LYS A 243 15.92 -16.09 -1.97
N ALA A 244 15.82 -14.76 -1.99
CA ALA A 244 15.47 -14.01 -3.20
C ALA A 244 16.59 -14.07 -4.25
N PRO A 245 16.34 -14.55 -5.49
CA PRO A 245 17.37 -14.68 -6.51
C PRO A 245 18.10 -13.38 -6.85
N ALA A 246 17.39 -12.24 -6.85
CA ALA A 246 17.99 -10.94 -7.13
C ALA A 246 19.01 -10.53 -6.06
N ALA A 247 18.67 -10.74 -4.78
CA ALA A 247 19.57 -10.45 -3.66
C ALA A 247 20.79 -11.40 -3.65
N ARG A 248 20.62 -12.66 -4.09
CA ARG A 248 21.76 -13.59 -4.28
C ARG A 248 22.72 -13.09 -5.34
N THR A 249 22.21 -12.77 -6.53
CA THR A 249 23.02 -12.22 -7.63
C THR A 249 23.73 -10.94 -7.18
N GLU A 250 23.06 -10.05 -6.44
CA GLU A 250 23.69 -8.87 -5.90
C GLU A 250 24.85 -9.19 -4.94
N ALA A 251 24.66 -10.13 -4.01
CA ALA A 251 25.69 -10.52 -3.06
C ALA A 251 26.90 -11.18 -3.75
N GLU A 252 26.66 -12.11 -4.66
CA GLU A 252 27.69 -12.79 -5.45
C GLU A 252 28.51 -11.78 -6.28
N GLU A 253 27.85 -10.84 -6.93
CA GLU A 253 28.50 -9.81 -7.73
C GLU A 253 29.27 -8.80 -6.87
N SER A 254 28.78 -8.52 -5.66
CA SER A 254 29.50 -7.68 -4.69
C SER A 254 30.82 -8.33 -4.28
N VAL A 255 30.82 -9.64 -4.00
CA VAL A 255 32.03 -10.41 -3.70
C VAL A 255 32.97 -10.46 -4.91
N ARG A 256 32.43 -10.68 -6.12
CA ARG A 256 33.24 -10.69 -7.35
C ARG A 256 33.92 -9.35 -7.58
N LEU A 257 33.19 -8.25 -7.44
CA LEU A 257 33.70 -6.89 -7.66
C LEU A 257 34.69 -6.47 -6.58
N SER A 258 34.47 -6.87 -5.32
CA SER A 258 35.44 -6.62 -4.24
C SER A 258 36.75 -7.35 -4.50
N ARG A 259 36.72 -8.62 -4.92
CA ARG A 259 37.93 -9.34 -5.37
C ARG A 259 38.62 -8.66 -6.56
N LYS A 260 37.85 -8.15 -7.52
CA LYS A 260 38.40 -7.53 -8.75
C LYS A 260 39.10 -6.19 -8.51
N TYR A 261 38.56 -5.36 -7.62
CA TYR A 261 39.01 -3.96 -7.45
C TYR A 261 39.68 -3.67 -6.10
N VAL A 262 39.50 -4.54 -5.10
CA VAL A 262 40.09 -4.37 -3.75
C VAL A 262 41.18 -5.38 -3.46
N VAL A 263 40.95 -6.67 -3.73
CA VAL A 263 41.94 -7.70 -3.36
C VAL A 263 43.14 -7.64 -4.31
N GLY A 264 44.30 -7.22 -3.78
CA GLY A 264 45.54 -7.03 -4.54
C GLY A 264 45.67 -5.61 -5.12
N GLN A 265 46.67 -5.41 -5.99
CA GLN A 265 46.92 -4.11 -6.64
C GLN A 265 46.32 -4.10 -8.06
N PRO A 266 45.11 -3.56 -8.26
CA PRO A 266 44.55 -3.41 -9.61
C PRO A 266 45.39 -2.44 -10.44
N SER A 267 45.50 -2.69 -11.74
CA SER A 267 46.17 -1.76 -12.66
C SER A 267 45.38 -0.46 -12.83
N GLU A 268 46.07 0.62 -13.18
CA GLU A 268 45.43 1.92 -13.49
C GLU A 268 44.40 1.78 -14.63
N GLU A 269 44.71 1.00 -15.66
CA GLU A 269 43.78 0.68 -16.76
C GLU A 269 42.50 0.01 -16.25
N ARG A 270 42.62 -0.91 -15.28
CA ARG A 270 41.46 -1.59 -14.69
C ARG A 270 40.59 -0.61 -13.90
N LEU A 271 41.18 0.33 -13.18
CA LEU A 271 40.47 1.36 -12.42
C LEU A 271 39.85 2.45 -13.33
N ALA A 272 40.34 2.61 -14.55
CA ALA A 272 39.79 3.54 -15.53
C ALA A 272 38.48 3.05 -16.19
N THR A 273 38.13 1.77 -16.05
CA THR A 273 36.93 1.17 -16.66
C THR A 273 35.63 1.77 -16.11
N VAL A 274 34.56 1.71 -16.91
CA VAL A 274 33.21 2.13 -16.48
C VAL A 274 32.77 1.32 -15.26
N GLU A 275 32.98 0.00 -15.24
CA GLU A 275 32.62 -0.86 -14.11
C GLU A 275 33.32 -0.40 -12.80
N ALA A 276 34.62 -0.07 -12.85
CA ALA A 276 35.34 0.44 -11.69
C ALA A 276 34.78 1.78 -11.18
N LYS A 277 34.47 2.70 -12.10
CA LYS A 277 33.85 4.00 -11.75
C LYS A 277 32.46 3.81 -11.13
N MET A 278 31.67 2.86 -11.62
CA MET A 278 30.36 2.53 -11.06
C MET A 278 30.48 1.91 -9.66
N VAL A 279 31.46 1.02 -9.45
CA VAL A 279 31.80 0.49 -8.11
C VAL A 279 32.22 1.62 -7.16
N ALA A 280 33.07 2.54 -7.63
CA ALA A 280 33.46 3.73 -6.90
C ALA A 280 32.28 4.66 -6.60
N LEU A 281 31.14 4.55 -7.29
CA LEU A 281 29.90 5.28 -6.98
C LEU A 281 28.93 4.46 -6.12
N ASN A 282 29.41 3.41 -5.43
CA ASN A 282 28.59 2.47 -4.63
C ASN A 282 27.44 1.84 -5.43
N THR A 283 27.54 1.83 -6.76
CA THR A 283 26.55 1.30 -7.69
C THR A 283 27.20 0.17 -8.49
N PRO A 284 27.59 -0.94 -7.85
CA PRO A 284 28.17 -2.06 -8.56
C PRO A 284 27.21 -2.53 -9.65
N VAL A 285 27.67 -2.54 -10.90
CA VAL A 285 26.90 -3.02 -12.05
C VAL A 285 27.72 -4.09 -12.72
N SER A 286 27.27 -5.32 -12.61
CA SER A 286 27.73 -6.38 -13.48
C SER A 286 26.76 -6.61 -14.63
N VAL A 287 27.27 -7.24 -15.69
CA VAL A 287 26.43 -7.75 -16.79
C VAL A 287 25.33 -8.67 -16.24
N ARG A 288 25.62 -9.47 -15.21
CA ARG A 288 24.62 -10.35 -14.57
C ARG A 288 23.51 -9.57 -13.86
N GLN A 289 23.86 -8.51 -13.11
CA GLN A 289 22.86 -7.65 -12.47
C GLN A 289 22.02 -6.90 -13.51
N LEU A 290 22.65 -6.37 -14.57
CA LEU A 290 21.95 -5.69 -15.65
C LEU A 290 20.98 -6.63 -16.37
N ASN A 291 21.43 -7.85 -16.71
CA ASN A 291 20.58 -8.87 -17.32
C ASN A 291 19.43 -9.29 -16.41
N ARG A 292 19.66 -9.34 -15.09
CA ARG A 292 18.59 -9.61 -14.13
C ARG A 292 17.56 -8.48 -14.10
N MET A 293 18.00 -7.23 -14.04
CA MET A 293 17.11 -6.06 -14.10
C MET A 293 16.28 -6.07 -15.39
N LYS A 294 16.91 -6.35 -16.54
CA LYS A 294 16.21 -6.51 -17.83
C LYS A 294 15.18 -7.64 -17.79
N SER A 295 15.54 -8.80 -17.26
CA SER A 295 14.60 -9.92 -17.10
C SER A 295 13.40 -9.55 -16.21
N ASP A 296 13.64 -8.86 -15.08
CA ASP A 296 12.57 -8.39 -14.20
C ASP A 296 11.71 -7.31 -14.89
N ALA A 297 12.28 -6.47 -15.76
CA ALA A 297 11.57 -5.50 -16.58
C ALA A 297 10.70 -6.17 -17.66
N VAL A 298 11.19 -7.24 -18.31
CA VAL A 298 10.43 -8.01 -19.31
C VAL A 298 9.20 -8.63 -18.65
N LEU A 299 9.37 -9.25 -17.49
CA LEU A 299 8.25 -9.82 -16.72
C LEU A 299 7.19 -8.76 -16.37
N LEU A 300 7.63 -7.57 -15.95
CA LEU A 300 6.71 -6.46 -15.67
C LEU A 300 5.99 -5.99 -16.93
N LYS A 301 6.71 -5.84 -18.05
CA LYS A 301 6.14 -5.43 -19.33
C LYS A 301 5.09 -6.43 -19.82
N ASP A 302 5.39 -7.72 -19.77
CA ASP A 302 4.48 -8.78 -20.21
C ASP A 302 3.22 -8.82 -19.34
N TRP A 303 3.36 -8.69 -18.02
CA TRP A 303 2.22 -8.58 -17.11
C TRP A 303 1.37 -7.35 -17.41
N LEU A 304 1.98 -6.17 -17.61
CA LEU A 304 1.24 -4.96 -17.96
C LEU A 304 0.53 -5.09 -19.33
N LEU A 305 1.16 -5.73 -20.32
CA LEU A 305 0.55 -5.95 -21.64
C LEU A 305 -0.69 -6.84 -21.54
N ASP A 306 -0.64 -7.91 -20.74
CA ASP A 306 -1.78 -8.77 -20.46
C ASP A 306 -2.94 -7.97 -19.82
N LYS A 307 -2.63 -7.16 -18.79
CA LYS A 307 -3.66 -6.36 -18.11
C LYS A 307 -4.26 -5.27 -18.97
N LEU A 308 -3.43 -4.51 -19.69
CA LEU A 308 -3.92 -3.43 -20.54
C LEU A 308 -4.70 -3.97 -21.76
N ALA A 309 -4.37 -5.16 -22.27
CA ALA A 309 -5.11 -5.77 -23.39
C ALA A 309 -6.53 -6.22 -23.01
N GLY A 310 -6.76 -6.58 -21.74
CA GLY A 310 -8.06 -7.02 -21.23
C GLY A 310 -8.89 -5.92 -20.55
N ALA A 311 -8.39 -4.68 -20.50
CA ALA A 311 -9.05 -3.61 -19.76
C ALA A 311 -9.96 -2.76 -20.66
N ASP A 312 -11.27 -2.95 -20.56
CA ASP A 312 -12.26 -2.30 -21.43
C ASP A 312 -12.57 -0.83 -21.06
N ASN A 313 -12.08 -0.32 -19.92
CA ASN A 313 -12.55 0.95 -19.33
C ASN A 313 -11.43 1.81 -18.74
N LEU A 314 -10.21 1.76 -19.28
CA LEU A 314 -9.14 2.64 -18.82
C LEU A 314 -9.37 4.08 -19.29
N THR A 315 -9.05 5.05 -18.43
CA THR A 315 -9.19 6.47 -18.74
C THR A 315 -8.07 6.98 -19.64
N ARG A 316 -6.88 6.38 -19.59
CA ARG A 316 -5.72 6.74 -20.41
C ARG A 316 -5.56 5.81 -21.60
N CYS A 317 -6.09 6.22 -22.75
CA CYS A 317 -6.10 5.40 -23.96
C CYS A 317 -4.72 5.15 -24.59
N ASP A 318 -3.68 5.90 -24.20
CA ASP A 318 -2.33 5.80 -24.77
C ASP A 318 -1.42 4.81 -24.04
N LEU A 319 -1.79 4.35 -22.83
CA LEU A 319 -0.95 3.47 -21.99
C LEU A 319 -0.48 2.21 -22.73
N TYR A 320 -1.37 1.57 -23.48
CA TYR A 320 -1.05 0.33 -24.21
C TYR A 320 0.00 0.56 -25.29
N GLU A 321 -0.18 1.60 -26.12
CA GLU A 321 0.76 1.92 -27.20
C GLU A 321 2.10 2.44 -26.66
N ARG A 322 2.06 3.21 -25.57
CA ARG A 322 3.25 3.68 -24.85
C ARG A 322 4.04 2.50 -24.28
N LEU A 323 3.37 1.53 -23.66
CA LEU A 323 3.99 0.29 -23.15
C LEU A 323 4.64 -0.53 -24.26
N ARG A 324 3.99 -0.68 -25.41
CA ARG A 324 4.54 -1.43 -26.56
C ARG A 324 5.86 -0.84 -27.05
N ARG A 325 5.99 0.50 -27.03
CA ARG A 325 7.19 1.23 -27.47
C ARG A 325 8.38 1.09 -26.52
N VAL A 326 8.17 0.68 -25.27
CA VAL A 326 9.27 0.50 -24.31
C VAL A 326 10.19 -0.62 -24.78
N GLN A 327 11.44 -0.29 -25.14
CA GLN A 327 12.46 -1.27 -25.52
C GLN A 327 13.36 -1.57 -24.32
N ILE A 328 13.42 -2.82 -23.88
CA ILE A 328 14.22 -3.26 -22.73
C ILE A 328 15.62 -3.70 -23.17
N ASP A 329 15.70 -4.32 -24.35
CA ASP A 329 16.97 -4.72 -24.94
C ASP A 329 17.57 -3.57 -25.76
N ALA A 330 18.86 -3.33 -25.57
CA ALA A 330 19.62 -2.52 -26.50
C ALA A 330 19.76 -3.29 -27.83
N PRO A 331 19.73 -2.61 -28.99
CA PRO A 331 19.90 -3.26 -30.27
C PRO A 331 21.24 -4.05 -30.29
N PRO A 332 21.23 -5.31 -30.77
CA PRO A 332 22.44 -6.13 -30.80
C PRO A 332 23.50 -5.49 -31.70
N GLY A 333 24.66 -5.13 -31.14
CA GLY A 333 25.77 -4.55 -31.92
C GLY A 333 26.70 -3.59 -31.18
N THR A 334 26.35 -3.13 -29.97
CA THR A 334 27.19 -2.23 -29.15
C THR A 334 27.81 -2.90 -27.92
N ALA A 335 27.75 -4.24 -27.85
CA ALA A 335 28.17 -5.04 -26.70
C ALA A 335 29.69 -5.07 -26.50
N GLY A 336 30.25 -3.97 -26.02
CA GLY A 336 31.45 -3.96 -25.17
C GLY A 336 31.04 -3.99 -23.69
N ASP A 337 31.93 -4.48 -22.83
CA ASP A 337 31.74 -4.56 -21.37
C ASP A 337 31.15 -3.26 -20.78
N GLY A 338 29.86 -3.26 -20.45
CA GLY A 338 29.23 -2.20 -19.66
C GLY A 338 29.16 -0.84 -20.37
N ASP A 339 28.71 -0.82 -21.63
CA ASP A 339 28.45 0.45 -22.32
C ASP A 339 27.42 1.28 -21.54
N LEU A 340 27.80 2.52 -21.19
CA LEU A 340 26.93 3.48 -20.52
C LEU A 340 25.63 3.71 -21.29
N ALA A 341 25.66 3.57 -22.62
CA ALA A 341 24.46 3.64 -23.45
C ALA A 341 23.45 2.54 -23.10
N GLU A 342 23.91 1.29 -22.93
CA GLU A 342 23.06 0.15 -22.58
C GLU A 342 22.48 0.31 -21.17
N ILE A 343 23.30 0.75 -20.21
CA ILE A 343 22.86 1.01 -18.83
C ILE A 343 21.76 2.09 -18.81
N ASN A 344 21.99 3.20 -19.52
CA ASN A 344 21.02 4.30 -19.61
C ASN A 344 19.73 3.87 -20.31
N ALA A 345 19.81 3.12 -21.41
CA ALA A 345 18.64 2.62 -22.13
C ALA A 345 17.81 1.68 -21.25
N SER A 346 18.46 0.73 -20.58
CA SER A 346 17.79 -0.24 -19.70
C SER A 346 17.14 0.46 -18.49
N ALA A 347 17.86 1.40 -17.87
CA ALA A 347 17.33 2.17 -16.75
C ALA A 347 16.16 3.07 -17.16
N GLY A 348 16.24 3.69 -18.34
CA GLY A 348 15.16 4.48 -18.93
C GLY A 348 13.90 3.64 -19.20
N ALA A 349 14.08 2.44 -19.77
CA ALA A 349 12.99 1.50 -20.02
C ALA A 349 12.29 1.07 -18.72
N VAL A 350 13.05 0.70 -17.69
CA VAL A 350 12.49 0.33 -16.38
C VAL A 350 11.70 1.49 -15.77
N LYS A 351 12.26 2.70 -15.80
CA LYS A 351 11.58 3.91 -15.30
C LYS A 351 10.24 4.11 -16.00
N GLU A 352 10.21 3.96 -17.32
CA GLU A 352 8.99 4.09 -18.13
C GLU A 352 7.95 3.03 -17.75
N LEU A 353 8.36 1.77 -17.55
CA LEU A 353 7.46 0.70 -17.09
C LEU A 353 6.88 0.98 -15.70
N VAL A 354 7.70 1.48 -14.77
CA VAL A 354 7.23 1.85 -13.42
C VAL A 354 6.23 3.00 -13.48
N GLN A 355 6.45 3.99 -14.36
CA GLN A 355 5.47 5.06 -14.58
C GLN A 355 4.14 4.50 -15.11
N ILE A 356 4.18 3.68 -16.16
CA ILE A 356 2.98 3.05 -16.75
C ILE A 356 2.24 2.20 -15.70
N LEU A 357 2.98 1.46 -14.86
CA LEU A 357 2.41 0.68 -13.77
C LEU A 357 1.65 1.57 -12.77
N VAL A 358 2.25 2.67 -12.32
CA VAL A 358 1.59 3.60 -11.38
C VAL A 358 0.35 4.24 -12.03
N GLU A 359 0.44 4.64 -13.30
CA GLU A 359 -0.70 5.18 -14.05
C GLU A 359 -1.84 4.18 -14.18
N TYR A 360 -1.52 2.93 -14.52
CA TYR A 360 -2.49 1.83 -14.58
C TYR A 360 -3.18 1.59 -13.24
N LEU A 361 -2.44 1.59 -12.13
CA LEU A 361 -3.02 1.41 -10.80
C LEU A 361 -3.93 2.57 -10.39
N ILE A 362 -3.56 3.80 -10.74
CA ILE A 362 -4.40 4.97 -10.53
C ILE A 362 -5.68 4.84 -11.35
N ASP A 363 -5.60 4.48 -12.64
CA ASP A 363 -6.77 4.26 -13.49
C ASP A 363 -7.68 3.17 -12.89
N CYS A 364 -7.13 2.08 -12.35
CA CYS A 364 -7.92 1.06 -11.64
C CYS A 364 -8.64 1.61 -10.39
N ILE A 365 -7.95 2.41 -9.57
CA ILE A 365 -8.54 3.03 -8.37
C ILE A 365 -9.64 4.01 -8.79
N CYS A 366 -9.37 4.87 -9.76
CA CYS A 366 -10.31 5.89 -10.24
C CYS A 366 -11.54 5.26 -10.91
N LEU A 367 -11.36 4.19 -11.68
CA LEU A 367 -12.45 3.41 -12.24
C LEU A 367 -13.30 2.75 -11.14
N ALA A 368 -12.66 2.21 -10.10
CA ALA A 368 -13.35 1.58 -8.97
C ALA A 368 -14.10 2.58 -8.07
N LEU A 369 -13.67 3.84 -8.04
CA LEU A 369 -14.36 4.93 -7.36
C LEU A 369 -15.57 5.44 -8.14
N ASN A 370 -15.51 5.40 -9.48
CA ASN A 370 -16.66 5.71 -10.33
C ASN A 370 -17.68 4.58 -10.27
N PRO A 371 -18.89 4.77 -9.71
CA PRO A 371 -19.86 3.68 -9.58
C PRO A 371 -20.17 3.08 -10.95
N PRO A 372 -20.30 1.74 -11.06
CA PRO A 372 -20.64 1.13 -12.35
C PRO A 372 -22.01 1.65 -12.79
N CYS A 373 -22.15 1.85 -14.11
CA CYS A 373 -23.48 2.10 -14.69
C CYS A 373 -24.38 0.92 -14.35
N GLN A 374 -25.60 1.19 -13.89
CA GLN A 374 -26.58 0.11 -13.78
C GLN A 374 -26.92 -0.40 -15.18
N PRO A 375 -27.15 -1.71 -15.35
CA PRO A 375 -27.67 -2.23 -16.60
C PRO A 375 -28.94 -1.46 -16.97
N CYS A 376 -29.01 -0.98 -18.22
CA CYS A 376 -30.12 -0.14 -18.70
C CYS A 376 -31.46 -0.89 -18.84
N GLU A 377 -31.48 -2.18 -18.53
CA GLU A 377 -32.65 -3.06 -18.61
C GLU A 377 -33.69 -2.74 -17.53
N ASP A 378 -33.25 -2.23 -16.37
CA ASP A 378 -34.14 -1.85 -15.28
C ASP A 378 -34.10 -0.34 -15.03
N ARG A 379 -35.14 0.35 -15.53
CA ARG A 379 -35.30 1.81 -15.38
C ARG A 379 -35.97 2.20 -14.08
N SER A 380 -36.35 1.24 -13.24
CA SER A 380 -37.10 1.49 -12.02
C SER A 380 -36.18 1.77 -10.83
N VAL A 381 -36.51 2.79 -10.04
CA VAL A 381 -35.75 3.21 -8.85
C VAL A 381 -36.49 2.75 -7.59
N LEU A 382 -35.84 1.95 -6.74
CA LEU A 382 -36.38 1.56 -5.44
C LEU A 382 -36.54 2.80 -4.54
N LEU A 383 -37.78 3.09 -4.12
CA LEU A 383 -38.10 4.17 -3.21
C LEU A 383 -38.10 3.71 -1.75
N ALA A 384 -38.75 2.58 -1.47
CA ALA A 384 -38.94 2.06 -0.12
C ALA A 384 -39.25 0.56 -0.13
N CYS A 385 -39.12 -0.06 1.03
CA CYS A 385 -39.63 -1.41 1.30
C CYS A 385 -40.88 -1.31 2.16
N LEU A 386 -41.98 -1.87 1.67
CA LEU A 386 -43.27 -1.88 2.33
C LEU A 386 -43.48 -3.25 2.96
N THR A 387 -43.77 -3.28 4.26
CA THR A 387 -44.30 -4.48 4.90
C THR A 387 -45.82 -4.42 4.84
N VAL A 388 -46.45 -5.40 4.20
CA VAL A 388 -47.90 -5.51 4.07
C VAL A 388 -48.38 -6.72 4.86
N LYS A 389 -49.40 -6.50 5.69
CA LYS A 389 -50.09 -7.54 6.45
C LYS A 389 -51.59 -7.25 6.46
N ASP A 390 -52.41 -8.26 6.23
CA ASP A 390 -53.88 -8.14 6.20
C ASP A 390 -54.36 -7.01 5.24
N CYS A 391 -53.76 -6.95 4.05
CA CYS A 391 -53.93 -5.86 3.06
C CYS A 391 -53.56 -4.44 3.49
N GLU A 392 -52.89 -4.24 4.63
CA GLU A 392 -52.51 -2.93 5.13
C GLU A 392 -50.98 -2.79 5.20
N VAL A 393 -50.47 -1.61 4.87
CA VAL A 393 -49.04 -1.31 5.02
C VAL A 393 -48.77 -1.05 6.49
N THR A 394 -48.00 -1.93 7.13
CA THR A 394 -47.67 -1.85 8.55
C THR A 394 -46.32 -1.20 8.81
N ASP A 395 -45.41 -1.23 7.84
CA ASP A 395 -44.08 -0.61 7.93
C ASP A 395 -43.60 -0.10 6.56
N ILE A 396 -42.87 1.01 6.59
CA ILE A 396 -42.25 1.64 5.41
C ILE A 396 -40.79 1.92 5.71
N CYS A 397 -39.89 1.10 5.18
CA CYS A 397 -38.45 1.30 5.32
C CYS A 397 -37.88 2.04 4.10
N ASN A 398 -37.73 3.36 4.23
CA ASN A 398 -37.09 4.22 3.22
C ASN A 398 -35.56 4.08 3.16
N MET A 399 -34.95 3.41 4.14
CA MET A 399 -33.50 3.20 4.22
C MET A 399 -33.01 1.94 3.48
N SER A 400 -33.95 1.15 2.94
CA SER A 400 -33.66 0.03 2.05
C SER A 400 -33.05 0.48 0.71
N ARG A 401 -33.31 1.73 0.30
CA ARG A 401 -32.73 2.30 -0.91
C ARG A 401 -31.23 2.52 -0.73
N ARG A 402 -30.45 2.12 -1.74
CA ARG A 402 -29.05 2.50 -1.81
C ARG A 402 -28.95 3.91 -2.37
N PHE A 403 -28.56 4.83 -1.51
CA PHE A 403 -28.21 6.18 -1.93
C PHE A 403 -26.93 6.12 -2.74
N VAL A 404 -26.96 6.69 -3.96
CA VAL A 404 -25.73 7.01 -4.66
C VAL A 404 -25.10 8.17 -3.90
N LEU A 405 -24.15 7.85 -3.02
CA LEU A 405 -23.32 8.82 -2.34
C LEU A 405 -22.39 9.46 -3.37
N SER A 406 -22.91 10.43 -4.12
CA SER A 406 -22.06 11.22 -5.01
C SER A 406 -21.13 12.10 -4.17
N PRO A 407 -19.94 12.45 -4.66
CA PRO A 407 -19.05 13.39 -3.97
C PRO A 407 -19.77 14.71 -3.62
N LEU A 408 -20.69 15.18 -4.46
CA LEU A 408 -21.54 16.35 -4.20
C LEU A 408 -22.47 16.12 -2.99
N ALA A 409 -23.18 14.99 -2.95
CA ALA A 409 -24.05 14.64 -1.83
C ALA A 409 -23.23 14.45 -0.54
N MET A 410 -22.10 13.75 -0.59
CA MET A 410 -21.25 13.56 0.58
C MET A 410 -20.62 14.86 1.07
N ARG A 411 -20.17 15.74 0.18
CA ARG A 411 -19.65 17.08 0.53
C ARG A 411 -20.70 17.91 1.27
N TYR A 412 -21.96 17.79 0.89
CA TYR A 412 -23.07 18.48 1.54
C TYR A 412 -23.33 17.95 2.95
N TRP A 413 -23.35 16.62 3.14
CA TRP A 413 -23.69 16.00 4.42
C TRP A 413 -22.51 15.88 5.40
N LEU A 414 -21.27 15.82 4.90
CA LEU A 414 -20.05 15.59 5.67
C LEU A 414 -18.94 16.53 5.18
N PRO A 415 -18.86 17.78 5.70
CA PRO A 415 -17.89 18.78 5.24
C PRO A 415 -16.42 18.33 5.14
N PRO A 416 -15.88 17.49 6.06
CA PRO A 416 -14.51 16.98 5.95
C PRO A 416 -14.24 16.14 4.70
N ILE A 417 -15.27 15.53 4.10
CA ILE A 417 -15.15 14.72 2.87
C ILE A 417 -14.84 15.60 1.64
N GLY A 418 -15.06 16.92 1.71
CA GLY A 418 -14.59 17.86 0.68
C GLY A 418 -13.11 17.71 0.35
N MET A 419 -12.27 17.56 1.37
CA MET A 419 -10.84 17.35 1.21
C MET A 419 -10.51 16.03 0.52
N ILE A 420 -11.27 14.96 0.82
CA ILE A 420 -11.09 13.66 0.14
C ILE A 420 -11.47 13.79 -1.33
N GLY A 421 -12.58 14.47 -1.64
CA GLY A 421 -12.99 14.71 -3.02
C GLY A 421 -11.96 15.52 -3.81
N GLU A 422 -11.36 16.56 -3.22
CA GLU A 422 -10.26 17.31 -3.86
C GLU A 422 -9.00 16.45 -4.03
N LEU A 423 -8.68 15.59 -3.06
CA LEU A 423 -7.56 14.67 -3.16
C LEU A 423 -7.78 13.65 -4.28
N LEU A 424 -8.98 13.10 -4.40
CA LEU A 424 -9.35 12.15 -5.45
C LEU A 424 -9.37 12.82 -6.83
N ASP A 425 -9.88 14.05 -6.93
CA ASP A 425 -9.82 14.83 -8.17
C ASP A 425 -8.37 15.10 -8.58
N ARG A 426 -7.52 15.52 -7.64
CA ARG A 426 -6.09 15.65 -7.89
C ARG A 426 -5.43 14.33 -8.29
N LEU A 427 -5.78 13.23 -7.65
CA LEU A 427 -5.21 11.90 -7.92
C LEU A 427 -5.66 11.35 -9.28
N CYS A 428 -6.92 11.52 -9.65
CA CYS A 428 -7.51 10.91 -10.84
C CYS A 428 -7.44 11.80 -12.09
N CYS A 429 -7.55 13.12 -11.93
CA CYS A 429 -7.65 14.06 -13.05
C CYS A 429 -6.35 14.84 -13.28
N GLU A 430 -5.69 15.28 -12.21
CA GLU A 430 -4.52 16.18 -12.31
C GLU A 430 -3.17 15.48 -12.11
N PHE A 431 -3.18 14.24 -11.62
CA PHE A 431 -1.96 13.53 -11.23
C PHE A 431 -1.18 13.07 -12.46
N ASP A 432 -0.21 13.90 -12.79
CA ASP A 432 0.79 13.61 -13.79
C ASP A 432 1.93 12.80 -13.15
N VAL A 433 1.85 11.47 -13.30
CA VAL A 433 2.90 10.54 -12.87
C VAL A 433 4.23 10.90 -13.53
N GLY A 434 4.21 11.39 -14.77
CA GLY A 434 5.38 11.90 -15.47
C GLY A 434 6.12 12.98 -14.67
N LYS A 435 5.41 13.87 -13.95
CA LYS A 435 6.06 14.88 -13.10
C LYS A 435 6.74 14.29 -11.86
N LEU A 436 6.16 13.29 -11.21
CA LEU A 436 6.79 12.63 -10.06
C LEU A 436 8.10 11.93 -10.43
N PHE A 437 8.10 11.30 -11.59
CA PHE A 437 9.27 10.57 -12.07
C PHE A 437 10.15 11.41 -12.99
N SER A 438 9.73 12.61 -13.40
CA SER A 438 10.59 13.53 -14.12
C SER A 438 11.74 13.83 -13.17
N VAL A 439 12.93 13.34 -13.54
CA VAL A 439 14.14 13.81 -12.92
C VAL A 439 14.17 15.23 -13.40
N ARG A 440 13.73 16.18 -12.56
CA ARG A 440 13.95 17.59 -12.82
C ARG A 440 15.43 17.65 -13.11
N GLU A 441 15.81 17.97 -14.35
CA GLU A 441 17.20 18.12 -14.73
C GLU A 441 17.78 19.15 -13.77
N ARG A 442 18.33 18.67 -12.66
CA ARG A 442 19.13 19.50 -11.79
C ARG A 442 20.27 19.86 -12.72
N LYS A 443 20.36 21.15 -13.07
CA LYS A 443 21.64 21.68 -13.54
C LYS A 443 22.67 21.04 -12.63
N PRO A 444 23.65 20.28 -13.16
CA PRO A 444 24.59 19.54 -12.33
C PRO A 444 25.12 20.53 -11.31
N VAL A 445 24.66 20.40 -10.08
CA VAL A 445 25.11 21.26 -9.00
C VAL A 445 26.55 20.80 -8.83
N GLU A 446 27.51 21.70 -9.02
CA GLU A 446 28.91 21.43 -8.66
C GLU A 446 28.91 20.87 -7.23
N GLY A 447 29.10 19.55 -7.10
CA GLY A 447 28.92 18.80 -5.84
C GLY A 447 27.90 17.64 -5.85
N SER A 448 27.17 17.33 -6.93
CA SER A 448 26.14 16.25 -6.92
C SER A 448 26.65 14.82 -6.71
N VAL A 449 27.97 14.60 -6.73
CA VAL A 449 28.56 13.28 -6.43
C VAL A 449 28.41 12.93 -4.94
N ASP A 450 28.20 13.93 -4.08
CA ASP A 450 28.06 13.76 -2.63
C ASP A 450 26.93 12.81 -2.22
N GLU A 451 25.83 12.75 -2.98
CA GLU A 451 24.65 11.94 -2.63
C GLU A 451 24.96 10.43 -2.64
N PHE A 452 25.90 9.98 -3.48
CA PHE A 452 26.34 8.58 -3.52
C PHE A 452 27.32 8.20 -2.40
N VAL A 453 27.98 9.20 -1.83
CA VAL A 453 29.02 9.02 -0.81
C VAL A 453 28.40 8.96 0.59
N THR A 454 27.30 9.67 0.83
CA THR A 454 26.70 9.82 2.16
C THR A 454 25.64 8.79 2.53
N THR A 455 25.25 7.89 1.62
CA THR A 455 24.19 6.91 1.93
C THR A 455 24.73 5.86 2.91
N GLY A 456 24.28 5.91 4.18
CA GLY A 456 24.70 4.96 5.20
C GLY A 456 24.31 3.50 4.87
N PRO A 457 24.98 2.49 5.46
CA PRO A 457 24.72 1.06 5.19
C PRO A 457 23.26 0.69 5.43
N GLU A 458 22.66 1.19 6.51
CA GLU A 458 21.25 0.95 6.83
C GLU A 458 20.33 1.56 5.76
N GLN A 459 20.62 2.76 5.27
CA GLN A 459 19.83 3.39 4.22
C GLN A 459 19.98 2.64 2.89
N MET A 460 21.18 2.13 2.58
CA MET A 460 21.41 1.21 1.46
C MET A 460 20.61 -0.08 1.59
N VAL A 461 20.59 -0.70 2.77
CA VAL A 461 19.75 -1.88 3.01
C VAL A 461 18.27 -1.49 2.92
N ILE A 462 17.84 -0.40 3.53
CA ILE A 462 16.42 0.01 3.53
C ILE A 462 15.90 0.18 2.11
N THR A 463 16.65 0.92 1.30
CA THR A 463 16.33 1.14 -0.12
C THR A 463 16.49 -0.12 -0.99
N ARG A 464 17.42 -1.04 -0.69
CA ARG A 464 17.64 -2.28 -1.49
C ARG A 464 16.74 -3.44 -1.08
N THR A 465 16.28 -3.46 0.17
CA THR A 465 15.91 -4.71 0.85
C THR A 465 14.46 -4.77 1.29
N TYR A 466 13.78 -3.63 1.50
CA TYR A 466 12.45 -3.63 2.12
C TYR A 466 11.28 -3.86 1.16
N ALA A 467 11.52 -4.02 -0.14
CA ALA A 467 10.48 -4.42 -1.09
C ALA A 467 9.88 -5.81 -0.79
N PRO A 468 10.66 -6.89 -0.59
CA PRO A 468 10.08 -8.23 -0.50
C PRO A 468 9.69 -8.65 0.92
N ILE A 469 10.25 -8.02 1.96
CA ILE A 469 10.13 -8.50 3.35
C ILE A 469 8.74 -8.23 3.95
N LEU A 470 8.02 -7.20 3.48
CA LEU A 470 6.66 -6.93 3.97
C LEU A 470 5.62 -7.97 3.54
N ALA A 471 5.96 -8.88 2.62
CA ALA A 471 5.12 -10.04 2.29
C ALA A 471 5.14 -11.12 3.39
N GLU A 472 6.13 -11.11 4.30
CA GLU A 472 6.28 -12.09 5.39
C GLU A 472 5.93 -11.49 6.77
N ALA A 473 5.40 -10.26 6.84
CA ALA A 473 4.96 -9.68 8.10
C ALA A 473 3.75 -10.47 8.65
N GLU A 474 3.91 -11.07 9.83
CA GLU A 474 2.81 -11.72 10.55
C GLU A 474 1.69 -10.70 10.79
N ILE A 475 0.49 -11.02 10.28
CA ILE A 475 -0.71 -10.23 10.48
C ILE A 475 -1.16 -10.40 11.94
N ASP A 476 -1.33 -9.30 12.66
CA ASP A 476 -1.91 -9.33 14.00
C ASP A 476 -3.40 -9.73 13.99
N GLU A 477 -3.89 -10.22 15.14
CA GLU A 477 -5.23 -10.77 15.29
C GLU A 477 -6.35 -9.71 15.04
N ASP A 478 -6.06 -8.44 15.32
CA ASP A 478 -6.98 -7.32 15.14
C ASP A 478 -7.18 -6.99 13.65
N THR A 479 -6.10 -6.99 12.88
CA THR A 479 -6.11 -6.82 11.43
C THR A 479 -6.87 -7.96 10.76
N ALA A 480 -6.67 -9.21 11.21
CA ALA A 480 -7.42 -10.37 10.72
C ALA A 480 -8.94 -10.24 10.94
N LEU A 481 -9.36 -9.61 12.04
CA LEU A 481 -10.77 -9.42 12.41
C LEU A 481 -11.48 -8.38 11.53
N VAL A 482 -10.79 -7.28 11.23
CA VAL A 482 -11.25 -6.25 10.27
C VAL A 482 -11.43 -6.87 8.88
N LEU A 483 -10.52 -7.75 8.48
CA LEU A 483 -10.49 -8.30 7.12
C LEU A 483 -11.47 -9.44 6.89
N LYS A 484 -11.76 -10.22 7.95
CA LYS A 484 -12.89 -11.16 7.95
C LYS A 484 -14.22 -10.44 7.67
N ARG A 485 -14.36 -9.18 8.08
CA ARG A 485 -15.54 -8.35 7.80
C ARG A 485 -15.64 -7.94 6.32
N PHE A 486 -14.51 -7.84 5.63
CA PHE A 486 -14.44 -7.57 4.19
C PHE A 486 -14.39 -8.84 3.33
N ARG A 487 -14.53 -10.03 3.93
CA ARG A 487 -14.44 -11.34 3.24
C ARG A 487 -13.13 -11.55 2.47
N ILE A 488 -12.04 -10.93 2.92
CA ILE A 488 -10.70 -11.16 2.37
C ILE A 488 -10.16 -12.42 3.02
N GLU A 489 -9.80 -13.45 2.24
CA GLU A 489 -9.17 -14.64 2.82
C GLU A 489 -7.78 -14.28 3.37
N PRO A 490 -7.30 -14.95 4.44
CA PRO A 490 -5.96 -14.66 5.00
C PRO A 490 -4.81 -14.78 3.98
N ARG A 491 -4.98 -15.59 2.92
CA ARG A 491 -4.02 -15.70 1.82
C ARG A 491 -4.02 -14.44 0.96
N ASP A 492 -5.20 -13.97 0.57
CA ASP A 492 -5.35 -12.73 -0.20
C ASP A 492 -4.80 -11.53 0.58
N LEU A 493 -4.85 -11.56 1.91
CA LEU A 493 -4.28 -10.51 2.74
C LEU A 493 -2.76 -10.40 2.65
N ALA A 494 -2.04 -11.51 2.64
CA ALA A 494 -0.59 -11.47 2.45
C ALA A 494 -0.25 -10.82 1.09
N ASP A 495 -1.02 -11.16 0.06
CA ASP A 495 -0.87 -10.60 -1.28
C ASP A 495 -1.28 -9.12 -1.35
N VAL A 496 -2.37 -8.72 -0.70
CA VAL A 496 -2.81 -7.30 -0.58
C VAL A 496 -1.78 -6.48 0.17
N THR A 497 -1.26 -6.99 1.29
CA THR A 497 -0.28 -6.29 2.13
C THR A 497 1.04 -6.14 1.40
N ALA A 498 1.49 -7.20 0.71
CA ALA A 498 2.66 -7.15 -0.15
C ALA A 498 2.46 -6.13 -1.28
N PHE A 499 1.29 -6.16 -1.95
CA PHE A 499 0.94 -5.22 -3.00
C PHE A 499 0.93 -3.77 -2.50
N SER A 500 0.22 -3.47 -1.41
CA SER A 500 0.11 -2.11 -0.86
C SER A 500 1.44 -1.59 -0.35
N SER A 501 2.25 -2.46 0.25
CA SER A 501 3.59 -2.11 0.72
C SER A 501 4.54 -1.79 -0.42
N ASN A 502 4.55 -2.62 -1.47
CA ASN A 502 5.33 -2.36 -2.68
C ASN A 502 4.88 -1.07 -3.38
N LEU A 503 3.56 -0.82 -3.44
CA LEU A 503 3.01 0.42 -4.00
C LEU A 503 3.40 1.65 -3.18
N ALA A 504 3.31 1.57 -1.86
CA ALA A 504 3.70 2.65 -0.96
C ALA A 504 5.20 2.95 -1.10
N LEU A 505 6.04 1.93 -1.15
CA LEU A 505 7.48 2.10 -1.33
C LEU A 505 7.80 2.68 -2.70
N LEU A 506 7.18 2.20 -3.79
CA LEU A 506 7.30 2.80 -5.13
C LEU A 506 6.91 4.28 -5.14
N SER A 507 5.85 4.63 -4.43
CA SER A 507 5.35 6.00 -4.32
C SER A 507 6.29 6.89 -3.50
N LEU A 508 6.78 6.40 -2.36
CA LEU A 508 7.75 7.09 -1.52
C LEU A 508 9.05 7.32 -2.27
N ASP A 509 9.50 6.31 -2.99
CA ASP A 509 10.68 6.36 -3.84
C ASP A 509 10.53 7.37 -4.99
N ALA A 510 9.34 7.47 -5.60
CA ALA A 510 9.04 8.49 -6.59
C ALA A 510 9.00 9.89 -5.97
N ALA A 511 8.51 10.00 -4.73
CA ALA A 511 8.40 11.25 -3.99
C ALA A 511 9.70 11.71 -3.30
N ALA A 512 10.66 10.81 -3.05
CA ALA A 512 11.93 11.06 -2.36
C ALA A 512 12.87 12.01 -3.12
N VAL A 513 12.43 12.51 -4.29
CA VAL A 513 13.17 13.46 -5.12
C VAL A 513 13.34 14.84 -4.44
N GLU A 514 12.58 15.20 -3.40
CA GLU A 514 12.84 16.42 -2.62
C GLU A 514 12.36 16.31 -1.15
N PRO A 515 13.25 15.96 -0.18
CA PRO A 515 12.99 16.16 1.24
C PRO A 515 12.62 17.63 1.54
N ALA A 516 13.19 18.57 0.78
CA ALA A 516 12.88 19.99 0.83
C ALA A 516 11.44 20.34 0.35
N ALA A 517 10.83 19.55 -0.55
CA ALA A 517 9.44 19.75 -0.98
C ALA A 517 8.45 19.24 0.08
N VAL A 518 8.76 18.12 0.72
CA VAL A 518 7.98 17.59 1.84
C VAL A 518 8.13 18.51 3.06
N ALA A 519 9.34 18.99 3.35
CA ALA A 519 9.60 19.96 4.41
C ALA A 519 8.98 21.33 4.12
N SER A 520 8.99 21.83 2.88
CA SER A 520 8.33 23.11 2.53
C SER A 520 6.81 23.01 2.51
N ARG A 521 6.23 21.86 2.13
CA ARG A 521 4.78 21.60 2.27
C ARG A 521 4.39 21.41 3.73
N GLY A 522 5.22 20.75 4.53
CA GLY A 522 5.09 20.67 5.99
C GLY A 522 5.20 22.03 6.67
N ALA A 523 6.14 22.87 6.24
CA ALA A 523 6.31 24.24 6.71
C ALA A 523 5.16 25.14 6.25
N ALA A 524 4.60 24.94 5.05
CA ALA A 524 3.40 25.66 4.60
C ALA A 524 2.17 25.27 5.43
N LEU A 525 2.00 23.98 5.75
CA LEU A 525 0.92 23.50 6.62
C LEU A 525 1.12 24.00 8.07
N ALA A 526 2.35 23.96 8.58
CA ALA A 526 2.72 24.50 9.90
C ALA A 526 2.60 26.04 9.95
N ALA A 527 2.84 26.76 8.85
CA ALA A 527 2.62 28.19 8.76
C ALA A 527 1.13 28.56 8.68
N ILE A 528 0.30 27.72 8.04
CA ILE A 528 -1.16 27.87 8.04
C ILE A 528 -1.73 27.62 9.44
N ILE A 529 -1.22 26.60 10.15
CA ILE A 529 -1.59 26.30 11.53
C ILE A 529 -1.04 27.36 12.50
N GLY A 530 0.19 27.82 12.29
CA GLY A 530 0.86 28.85 13.10
C GLY A 530 0.24 30.24 12.94
N ARG A 531 -0.24 30.61 11.74
CA ARG A 531 -1.01 31.85 11.52
C ARG A 531 -2.36 31.85 12.26
N ARG A 532 -2.93 30.68 12.55
CA ARG A 532 -4.12 30.58 13.43
C ARG A 532 -3.78 30.68 14.92
N LEU A 533 -2.52 30.58 15.31
CA LEU A 533 -2.08 30.54 16.70
C LEU A 533 -1.21 31.75 17.14
N GLY A 534 -0.89 32.67 16.23
CA GLY A 534 -0.32 33.99 16.55
C GLY A 534 1.08 33.97 17.16
N GLY A 535 2.14 33.97 16.34
CA GLY A 535 3.51 34.21 16.83
C GLY A 535 4.62 34.27 15.78
N ALA A 536 5.25 35.45 15.68
CA ALA A 536 6.64 35.85 15.35
C ALA A 536 7.43 35.33 14.11
N ALA A 537 8.35 36.21 13.65
CA ALA A 537 9.08 36.27 12.37
C ALA A 537 10.25 35.27 12.20
N PRO A 538 10.72 34.99 10.96
CA PRO A 538 11.70 33.96 10.68
C PRO A 538 13.16 34.43 10.89
N LEU A 539 13.97 33.58 11.52
CA LEU A 539 15.43 33.69 11.59
C LEU A 539 16.06 32.96 10.39
N GLU A 540 17.03 33.60 9.73
CA GLU A 540 17.88 32.96 8.72
C GLU A 540 18.84 31.96 9.40
N MET A 541 18.78 30.70 8.99
CA MET A 541 19.74 29.66 9.37
C MET A 541 20.12 28.83 8.14
N ASP A 542 21.39 28.40 8.12
CA ASP A 542 22.06 27.67 7.03
C ASP A 542 21.46 26.26 6.77
N ASP A 543 21.30 25.94 5.49
CA ASP A 543 20.62 24.77 4.91
C ASP A 543 21.33 23.43 5.19
N ALA A 544 22.61 23.46 5.58
CA ALA A 544 23.40 22.26 5.87
C ALA A 544 23.19 21.71 7.29
N THR A 545 22.90 22.56 8.28
CA THR A 545 22.75 22.15 9.70
C THR A 545 21.34 21.64 10.03
N ILE A 546 20.37 21.88 9.14
CA ILE A 546 18.94 21.62 9.38
C ILE A 546 18.51 20.22 8.90
N ARG A 547 19.22 19.59 7.94
CA ARG A 547 18.71 18.41 7.23
C ARG A 547 18.59 17.13 8.08
N ILE A 548 19.54 16.87 8.97
CA ILE A 548 19.49 15.68 9.85
C ILE A 548 18.45 15.85 10.96
N PRO A 549 18.41 16.98 11.70
CA PRO A 549 17.38 17.22 12.72
C PRO A 549 15.97 17.30 12.16
N VAL A 550 15.78 17.81 10.93
CA VAL A 550 14.45 17.86 10.28
C VAL A 550 13.98 16.48 9.85
N ALA A 551 14.85 15.61 9.35
CA ALA A 551 14.45 14.24 9.03
C ALA A 551 14.02 13.47 10.30
N GLU A 552 14.75 13.62 11.40
CA GLU A 552 14.41 13.05 12.70
C GLU A 552 13.12 13.67 13.28
N ALA A 553 12.97 14.99 13.23
CA ALA A 553 11.77 15.68 13.68
C ALA A 553 10.53 15.33 12.84
N VAL A 554 10.66 15.12 11.52
CA VAL A 554 9.57 14.66 10.66
C VAL A 554 9.20 13.21 10.99
N ALA A 555 10.17 12.34 11.24
CA ALA A 555 9.90 10.97 11.68
C ALA A 555 9.18 10.92 13.04
N ASP A 556 9.60 11.75 13.99
CA ASP A 556 8.97 11.88 15.31
C ASP A 556 7.57 12.50 15.23
N GLU A 557 7.37 13.54 14.42
CA GLU A 557 6.06 14.15 14.20
C GLU A 557 5.09 13.16 13.53
N MET A 558 5.54 12.42 12.52
CA MET A 558 4.73 11.38 11.86
C MET A 558 4.37 10.23 12.81
N SER A 559 5.30 9.81 13.68
CA SER A 559 5.03 8.87 14.76
C SER A 559 4.00 9.43 15.76
N GLY A 560 4.10 10.72 16.08
CA GLY A 560 3.14 11.45 16.91
C GLY A 560 1.75 11.54 16.30
N VAL A 561 1.64 11.90 15.02
CA VAL A 561 0.39 11.96 14.24
C VAL A 561 -0.26 10.59 14.20
N ARG A 562 0.50 9.53 13.91
CA ARG A 562 0.00 8.14 13.91
C ARG A 562 -0.61 7.77 15.26
N LYS A 563 0.12 8.02 16.36
CA LYS A 563 -0.37 7.76 17.74
C LYS A 563 -1.58 8.61 18.13
N ARG A 564 -1.76 9.79 17.53
CA ARG A 564 -2.94 10.65 17.76
C ARG A 564 -4.15 10.15 16.99
N MET A 565 -3.99 9.83 15.70
CA MET A 565 -5.05 9.21 14.89
C MET A 565 -5.53 7.89 15.48
N GLU A 566 -4.61 7.03 15.93
CA GLU A 566 -4.95 5.75 16.54
C GLU A 566 -5.77 5.93 17.83
N ARG A 567 -5.40 6.91 18.67
CA ARG A 567 -6.15 7.27 19.88
C ARG A 567 -7.54 7.84 19.55
N GLU A 568 -7.64 8.72 18.57
CA GLU A 568 -8.92 9.31 18.15
C GLU A 568 -9.84 8.26 17.50
N LEU A 569 -9.29 7.37 16.67
CA LEU A 569 -10.03 6.27 16.05
C LEU A 569 -10.57 5.33 17.13
N ASN A 570 -9.72 4.89 18.06
CA ASN A 570 -10.13 4.02 19.15
C ASN A 570 -11.22 4.68 20.03
N ALA A 571 -11.07 5.96 20.36
CA ALA A 571 -12.08 6.70 21.12
C ALA A 571 -13.39 6.92 20.34
N ASN A 572 -13.34 7.01 19.01
CA ASN A 572 -14.54 7.12 18.16
C ASN A 572 -15.26 5.77 18.03
N VAL A 573 -14.50 4.68 17.89
CA VAL A 573 -15.03 3.31 17.84
C VAL A 573 -15.68 2.95 19.17
N GLU A 574 -15.02 3.21 20.30
CA GLU A 574 -15.56 2.96 21.64
C GLU A 574 -16.88 3.72 21.86
N ARG A 575 -16.93 5.01 21.51
CA ARG A 575 -18.16 5.81 21.57
C ARG A 575 -19.27 5.28 20.65
N ALA A 576 -18.94 4.83 19.45
CA ALA A 576 -19.92 4.28 18.52
C ALA A 576 -20.47 2.93 18.99
N VAL A 577 -19.60 2.08 19.56
CA VAL A 577 -19.98 0.79 20.15
C VAL A 577 -20.86 1.01 21.37
N ASP A 578 -20.51 1.93 22.27
CA ASP A 578 -21.33 2.26 23.44
C ASP A 578 -22.68 2.86 23.05
N ALA A 579 -22.71 3.74 22.05
CA ALA A 579 -23.96 4.29 21.52
C ALA A 579 -24.85 3.17 20.95
N ALA A 580 -24.29 2.26 20.14
CA ALA A 580 -25.02 1.14 19.57
C ALA A 580 -25.49 0.12 20.62
N LEU A 581 -24.67 -0.18 21.63
CA LEU A 581 -25.06 -1.03 22.75
C LEU A 581 -26.15 -0.39 23.60
N SER A 582 -26.05 0.92 23.86
CA SER A 582 -27.07 1.64 24.63
C SER A 582 -28.41 1.72 23.90
N SER A 583 -28.41 1.85 22.57
CA SER A 583 -29.63 1.84 21.76
C SER A 583 -30.23 0.44 21.61
N ALA A 584 -29.40 -0.61 21.53
CA ALA A 584 -29.87 -1.99 21.39
C ALA A 584 -30.29 -2.64 22.73
N ARG A 585 -29.81 -2.14 23.87
CA ARG A 585 -30.08 -2.72 25.20
C ARG A 585 -31.57 -2.87 25.54
N PRO A 586 -32.46 -1.90 25.26
CA PRO A 586 -33.88 -2.02 25.58
C PRO A 586 -34.57 -3.08 24.70
N GLU A 587 -34.23 -3.13 23.42
CA GLU A 587 -34.81 -4.09 22.47
C GLU A 587 -34.31 -5.51 22.71
N LEU A 588 -33.02 -5.67 22.98
CA LEU A 588 -32.40 -6.96 23.31
C LEU A 588 -32.94 -7.49 24.65
N SER A 589 -33.08 -6.62 25.66
CA SER A 589 -33.72 -6.98 26.93
C SER A 589 -35.18 -7.39 26.72
N ALA A 590 -35.94 -6.65 25.91
CA ALA A 590 -37.34 -6.96 25.63
C ALA A 590 -37.48 -8.28 24.84
N ALA A 591 -36.59 -8.56 23.88
CA ALA A 591 -36.57 -9.81 23.12
C ALA A 591 -36.22 -11.02 24.02
N ILE A 592 -35.20 -10.89 24.88
CA ILE A 592 -34.80 -11.93 25.84
C ILE A 592 -35.92 -12.21 26.84
N THR A 593 -36.60 -11.18 27.35
CA THR A 593 -37.76 -11.36 28.25
C THR A 593 -38.94 -12.04 27.52
N ARG A 594 -39.15 -11.74 26.24
CA ARG A 594 -40.23 -12.33 25.41
C ARG A 594 -39.96 -13.80 25.07
N GLU A 595 -38.72 -14.15 24.73
CA GLU A 595 -38.32 -15.54 24.47
C GLU A 595 -38.29 -16.37 25.75
N LEU A 596 -37.73 -15.86 26.86
CA LEU A 596 -37.69 -16.57 28.14
C LEU A 596 -39.07 -16.73 28.77
N GLY A 597 -39.96 -15.74 28.63
CA GLY A 597 -41.36 -15.85 29.07
C GLY A 597 -42.17 -16.84 28.23
N GLY A 598 -41.97 -16.85 26.90
CA GLY A 598 -42.68 -17.76 26.00
C GLY A 598 -42.21 -19.22 26.06
N THR A 599 -40.95 -19.47 26.43
CA THR A 599 -40.42 -20.84 26.58
C THR A 599 -40.70 -21.46 27.93
N PHE A 600 -40.94 -20.67 28.99
CA PHE A 600 -41.28 -21.19 30.31
C PHE A 600 -42.72 -21.71 30.41
N ASP A 601 -43.67 -21.09 29.70
CA ASP A 601 -45.09 -21.48 29.78
C ASP A 601 -45.49 -22.63 28.84
N LYS A 602 -44.65 -23.00 27.86
CA LYS A 602 -45.00 -24.03 26.84
C LYS A 602 -44.26 -25.36 26.94
N ARG A 603 -43.35 -25.57 27.90
CA ARG A 603 -42.62 -26.85 28.04
C ARG A 603 -42.41 -27.33 29.47
N VAL A 604 -43.50 -27.53 30.20
CA VAL A 604 -43.51 -28.43 31.37
C VAL A 604 -44.76 -29.32 31.35
N ALA A 605 -44.70 -30.39 30.56
CA ALA A 605 -45.39 -31.65 30.84
C ALA A 605 -44.37 -32.78 30.63
N GLY A 606 -44.46 -33.81 31.47
CA GLY A 606 -43.38 -34.71 31.89
C GLY A 606 -42.58 -35.40 30.79
N ASP A 607 -41.27 -35.55 31.06
CA ASP A 607 -40.42 -36.74 30.78
C ASP A 607 -38.99 -36.45 30.30
N VAL A 608 -38.63 -35.20 30.00
CA VAL A 608 -37.24 -34.84 29.59
C VAL A 608 -36.34 -34.45 30.78
N LYS A 609 -36.92 -34.19 31.96
CA LYS A 609 -36.23 -33.58 33.12
C LYS A 609 -35.23 -34.49 33.83
N ALA A 610 -35.31 -35.81 33.67
CA ALA A 610 -34.45 -36.75 34.41
C ALA A 610 -33.16 -37.18 33.66
N ALA A 611 -33.16 -37.10 32.32
CA ALA A 611 -32.06 -37.59 31.48
C ALA A 611 -31.09 -36.48 31.04
N VAL A 612 -31.60 -35.29 30.68
CA VAL A 612 -30.76 -34.19 30.18
C VAL A 612 -30.07 -33.40 31.31
N ALA A 613 -30.63 -33.43 32.52
CA ALA A 613 -30.10 -32.71 33.68
C ALA A 613 -28.83 -33.35 34.30
N ARG A 614 -28.42 -34.55 33.87
CA ARG A 614 -27.21 -35.22 34.37
C ARG A 614 -25.98 -35.06 33.46
N GLU A 615 -26.14 -34.94 32.14
CA GLU A 615 -24.98 -34.82 31.24
C GLU A 615 -24.58 -33.37 30.89
N LEU A 616 -25.52 -32.42 30.87
CA LEU A 616 -25.21 -31.07 30.37
C LEU A 616 -24.60 -30.12 31.41
N THR A 617 -24.78 -30.41 32.69
CA THR A 617 -24.31 -29.58 33.82
C THR A 617 -22.85 -29.84 34.17
N GLU A 618 -22.33 -31.06 34.00
CA GLU A 618 -20.96 -31.37 34.41
C GLU A 618 -19.90 -30.88 33.39
N ALA A 619 -20.19 -30.98 32.09
CA ALA A 619 -19.26 -30.58 31.03
C ALA A 619 -19.14 -29.05 30.87
N LYS A 620 -20.22 -28.30 31.06
CA LYS A 620 -20.20 -26.83 31.00
C LYS A 620 -19.63 -26.20 32.28
N LEU A 621 -19.88 -26.80 33.45
CA LEU A 621 -19.32 -26.31 34.71
C LEU A 621 -17.79 -26.53 34.76
N ARG A 622 -17.27 -27.66 34.25
CA ARG A 622 -15.81 -27.90 34.16
C ARG A 622 -15.10 -26.90 33.24
N ARG A 623 -15.70 -26.53 32.10
CA ARG A 623 -15.13 -25.49 31.20
C ARG A 623 -15.22 -24.08 31.79
N ALA A 624 -16.30 -23.75 32.50
CA ALA A 624 -16.45 -22.47 33.18
C ALA A 624 -15.46 -22.32 34.35
N VAL A 625 -15.19 -23.40 35.10
CA VAL A 625 -14.20 -23.41 36.20
C VAL A 625 -12.78 -23.26 35.67
N GLN A 626 -12.41 -23.90 34.55
CA GLN A 626 -11.10 -23.70 33.92
C GLN A 626 -10.86 -22.26 33.44
N GLY A 627 -11.90 -21.57 32.95
CA GLY A 627 -11.80 -20.16 32.55
C GLY A 627 -11.56 -19.20 33.72
N ILE A 628 -12.08 -19.52 34.91
CA ILE A 628 -11.88 -18.69 36.12
C ILE A 628 -10.43 -18.77 36.60
N ASP A 629 -9.79 -19.94 36.50
CA ASP A 629 -8.39 -20.11 36.91
C ASP A 629 -7.42 -19.44 35.94
N THR A 630 -7.72 -19.44 34.64
CA THR A 630 -6.93 -18.67 33.64
C THR A 630 -7.05 -17.17 33.87
N ILE A 631 -8.25 -16.66 34.15
CA ILE A 631 -8.46 -15.24 34.46
C ILE A 631 -7.73 -14.84 35.76
N LYS A 632 -7.69 -15.71 36.78
CA LYS A 632 -6.92 -15.46 38.00
C LYS A 632 -5.41 -15.45 37.73
N ALA A 633 -4.90 -16.37 36.92
CA ALA A 633 -3.49 -16.40 36.53
C ALA A 633 -3.07 -15.12 35.79
N LEU A 634 -3.85 -14.71 34.79
CA LEU A 634 -3.62 -13.46 34.04
C LEU A 634 -3.69 -12.22 34.94
N LYS A 635 -4.59 -12.20 35.92
CA LYS A 635 -4.71 -11.09 36.87
C LYS A 635 -3.49 -10.99 37.80
N GLU A 636 -2.92 -12.12 38.21
CA GLU A 636 -1.72 -12.14 39.05
C GLU A 636 -0.45 -11.80 38.25
N GLU A 637 -0.38 -12.23 36.99
CA GLU A 637 0.70 -11.86 36.06
C GLU A 637 0.69 -10.35 35.77
N ASN A 638 -0.49 -9.76 35.52
CA ASN A 638 -0.63 -8.30 35.39
C ASN A 638 -0.20 -7.54 36.65
N ARG A 639 -0.49 -8.07 37.85
CA ARG A 639 0.01 -7.49 39.12
C ARG A 639 1.51 -7.62 39.27
N LYS A 640 2.12 -8.69 38.75
CA LYS A 640 3.58 -8.86 38.73
C LYS A 640 4.23 -7.83 37.80
N LEU A 641 3.73 -7.69 36.57
CA LEU A 641 4.22 -6.70 35.60
C LEU A 641 4.07 -5.27 36.13
N ALA A 642 2.96 -4.92 36.77
CA ALA A 642 2.79 -3.60 37.39
C ALA A 642 3.81 -3.31 38.50
N ARG A 643 4.21 -4.32 39.28
CA ARG A 643 5.26 -4.20 40.31
C ARG A 643 6.64 -4.03 39.69
N GLU A 644 6.94 -4.75 38.61
CA GLU A 644 8.21 -4.64 37.88
C GLU A 644 8.35 -3.28 37.18
N LEU A 645 7.27 -2.81 36.55
CA LEU A 645 7.23 -1.47 35.95
C LEU A 645 7.49 -0.39 36.99
N LYS A 646 6.86 -0.48 38.17
CA LYS A 646 7.09 0.47 39.27
C LYS A 646 8.55 0.46 39.74
N ARG A 647 9.19 -0.72 39.82
CA ARG A 647 10.62 -0.84 40.17
C ARG A 647 11.51 -0.18 39.12
N LEU A 648 11.22 -0.39 37.84
CA LEU A 648 11.94 0.27 36.73
C LEU A 648 11.77 1.78 36.78
N THR A 649 10.57 2.30 37.03
CA THR A 649 10.33 3.74 37.18
C THR A 649 11.16 4.32 38.32
N THR A 650 11.18 3.67 39.49
CA THR A 650 12.00 4.11 40.63
C THR A 650 13.50 4.03 40.34
N ALA A 651 13.96 3.01 39.59
CA ALA A 651 15.36 2.90 39.18
C ALA A 651 15.76 4.02 38.20
N VAL A 652 14.89 4.36 37.25
CA VAL A 652 15.10 5.47 36.31
C VAL A 652 15.13 6.81 37.06
N GLU A 653 14.19 7.05 37.99
CA GLU A 653 14.19 8.26 38.82
C GLU A 653 15.45 8.37 39.71
N ALA A 654 15.97 7.24 40.20
CA ALA A 654 17.20 7.21 40.98
C ALA A 654 18.44 7.53 40.11
N LEU A 655 18.51 6.98 38.89
CA LEU A 655 19.56 7.31 37.93
C LEU A 655 19.51 8.78 37.50
N GLN A 656 18.31 9.34 37.32
CA GLN A 656 18.12 10.77 37.01
C GLN A 656 18.54 11.68 38.17
N LYS A 657 18.37 11.25 39.42
CA LYS A 657 18.81 12.02 40.61
C LYS A 657 20.28 11.85 40.96
N GLY A 658 20.91 10.75 40.53
CA GLY A 658 22.35 10.47 40.72
C GLY A 658 23.25 11.00 39.60
N ALA A 659 22.68 11.46 38.49
CA ALA A 659 23.38 12.11 37.39
C ALA A 659 23.38 13.64 37.57
N ASN A 660 24.01 14.11 38.64
CA ASN A 660 24.54 15.48 38.73
C ASN A 660 26.00 15.33 39.18
N PRO A 661 26.97 15.93 38.45
CA PRO A 661 28.41 15.66 38.59
C PRO A 661 28.97 15.95 39.99
#